data_AF-A0A5M3YPP2-F1
#
_entry.id   AF-A0A5M3YPP2-F1
#
_cell.length_a   1.000
_cell.length_b   1.000
_cell.length_c   1.000
_cell.angle_alpha   90.00
_cell.angle_beta   90.00
_cell.angle_gamma   90.00
#
_symmetry.space_group_name_H-M   'P 1'
#
loop_
_entity.id
_entity.type
_entity.pdbx_description
1 polymer ?
#
loop_
_entity_poly.entity_id
_entity_poly.type
_entity_poly.pdbx_seq_one_letter_code
_entity_poly.pdbx_strand_id
1 'polypeptide(L)'
;MNDFRLYPRWSRFKGVDTSDPYRYSKTISNSDIFQPLWDKWKSDLSVPFLGITNDGSIKEGLYALRNEGAPSKEMVSAAHNLVTALSVEEKKAVLHDLDSEDWRKWSNPEVILFKPGIRLEHLTPSKISLIWELVKQSLSPEGYDKVRAATKTNRFLGEICAKQAILNEDSYFFTLFGNPSETTPWAYMLFGHHLCLNVFIIGQQLVVGPVFLGAEPCVIDSGPDKGVRVCAQEEELGLMLMRSLSPDMRQEAQTYCHMHDPAMPVDRWHPADQRHLGGAFQDNRVIPYEGIRVTQMTLESQNILMSLIEAFLVLLPSEPRRHRLRQIRSFLSETYFSWIGGYGSADPFYYRVQSPVLLLEFDHHSGVFLTNDEPAKYHIHTIQLSVTYIMSDPPDPRTGRAPPRARRVGRACDYCRRKRLKCTPNQRPCFNCQLYDVDCTSKDLRRRPYPQLTRDEPPSEQPAIYNDQNSASLIEEPSVVPAVDSRIPLTGDCDDNSRNDHQLTPSSWSQGPDLSTGIGNSTQDFDTVLRDLGIGFSSDFWDMDRTMATSLSETCGDFAQPTVAVDSVGTDAGVAKDGLTQLRVNADAFSPSSKLPARRAGGRVSNIESLIGADVHPANVQTSVPPGLFVRKNEVVANYIGFNSVGATLALCLKDALDSQNLPLKATSLGFLIEAGPHVDEVGLTSMVDTSLIDLPPHEVAMHAIEAFMRNLNVFYPIVEEESYRTRSQMFYTAERPQLHTMDYALFFLVLSIGALSETHSGGRSEDMEQLSTGAYHQAWTLMQDSIASPTETSLQILLLYVIHHLYHGKCGIAWVFCGLAIRIAQSLGLHRKIPQEMELSLNHERLRSRLWWIVFCFDANLSLSQGRPPGVTDATYETAPVPPEPTDLSSDDGDENGQPLSPRLPQIYTWMRRLGQIQNEFCNTMHLNTTAGARLDVIGVGPVS
;
A
#
# COMPACT_ATOMS: atom_id res chain seq x y z
N MET A 1 9.30 3.49 -3.06
CA MET A 1 8.94 3.09 -1.67
C MET A 1 7.47 2.75 -1.68
N ASN A 2 7.07 1.68 -0.99
CA ASN A 2 5.68 1.22 -1.02
C ASN A 2 4.85 2.07 -0.06
N ASP A 3 3.77 2.67 -0.54
CA ASP A 3 2.84 3.41 0.31
C ASP A 3 1.89 2.43 1.00
N PHE A 4 2.21 2.04 2.23
CA PHE A 4 1.47 1.03 2.99
C PHE A 4 0.34 1.63 3.85
N ARG A 5 -0.10 2.85 3.56
CA ARG A 5 -1.12 3.59 4.32
C ARG A 5 -2.54 3.13 4.00
N LEU A 6 -2.88 1.95 4.50
CA LEU A 6 -4.28 1.52 4.59
C LEU A 6 -4.92 2.08 5.85
N TYR A 7 -6.15 2.55 5.69
CA TYR A 7 -6.91 3.14 6.76
C TYR A 7 -7.60 2.05 7.59
N PRO A 8 -8.00 2.33 8.85
CA PRO A 8 -8.86 1.45 9.60
C PRO A 8 -10.22 1.29 8.90
N ARG A 9 -10.77 0.07 8.88
CA ARG A 9 -12.11 -0.21 8.37
C ARG A 9 -13.17 0.13 9.42
N TRP A 10 -13.35 1.44 9.67
CA TRP A 10 -14.22 2.00 10.71
C TRP A 10 -15.65 1.46 10.71
N SER A 11 -16.21 1.20 9.51
CA SER A 11 -17.53 0.62 9.31
C SER A 11 -17.77 -0.68 10.09
N ARG A 12 -16.72 -1.49 10.30
CA ARG A 12 -16.78 -2.77 11.05
C ARG A 12 -17.15 -2.60 12.54
N PHE A 13 -16.96 -1.42 13.11
CA PHE A 13 -17.22 -1.10 14.52
C PHE A 13 -18.49 -0.26 14.73
N LYS A 14 -19.23 0.04 13.66
CA LYS A 14 -20.41 0.91 13.69
C LYS A 14 -21.54 0.24 14.50
N GLY A 15 -21.86 0.82 15.65
CA GLY A 15 -22.84 0.25 16.60
C GLY A 15 -22.30 -0.89 17.48
N VAL A 16 -21.00 -1.18 17.44
CA VAL A 16 -20.35 -2.19 18.28
C VAL A 16 -19.75 -1.51 19.51
N ASP A 17 -20.07 -1.97 20.72
CA ASP A 17 -19.42 -1.49 21.94
C ASP A 17 -17.97 -2.02 21.99
N THR A 18 -17.01 -1.12 21.76
CA THR A 18 -15.55 -1.39 21.84
C THR A 18 -14.92 -0.82 23.12
N SER A 19 -15.69 -0.57 24.19
CA SER A 19 -15.14 -0.04 25.46
C SER A 19 -14.43 -1.08 26.32
N ASP A 20 -14.63 -2.37 26.02
CA ASP A 20 -14.17 -3.52 26.80
C ASP A 20 -14.18 -4.76 25.88
N PRO A 21 -13.19 -5.66 25.98
CA PRO A 21 -13.07 -6.77 25.04
C PRO A 21 -14.15 -7.83 25.23
N TYR A 22 -14.74 -8.00 26.41
CA TYR A 22 -15.87 -8.91 26.62
C TYR A 22 -17.17 -8.38 26.00
N ARG A 23 -17.41 -7.06 26.03
CA ARG A 23 -18.55 -6.42 25.36
C ARG A 23 -18.42 -6.47 23.84
N TYR A 24 -17.23 -6.15 23.33
CA TYR A 24 -16.90 -6.31 21.91
C TYR A 24 -17.16 -7.74 21.45
N SER A 25 -16.56 -8.71 22.14
CA SER A 25 -16.72 -10.14 21.86
C SER A 25 -18.18 -10.60 21.92
N LYS A 26 -18.96 -10.11 22.90
CA LYS A 26 -20.39 -10.43 23.00
C LYS A 26 -21.18 -9.89 21.81
N THR A 27 -20.83 -8.74 21.27
CA THR A 27 -21.50 -8.19 20.08
C THR A 27 -21.15 -9.03 18.84
N ILE A 28 -19.85 -9.28 18.59
CA ILE A 28 -19.38 -10.03 17.41
C ILE A 28 -19.88 -11.49 17.43
N SER A 29 -19.80 -12.16 18.57
CA SER A 29 -20.20 -13.58 18.69
C SER A 29 -21.70 -13.81 18.48
N ASN A 30 -22.56 -12.81 18.71
CA ASN A 30 -24.00 -12.90 18.48
C ASN A 30 -24.43 -12.52 17.05
N SER A 31 -23.49 -12.25 16.13
CA SER A 31 -23.83 -11.98 14.73
C SER A 31 -24.19 -13.25 13.95
N ASP A 32 -25.15 -13.14 13.02
CA ASP A 32 -25.62 -14.26 12.18
C ASP A 32 -24.52 -14.88 11.31
N ILE A 33 -23.49 -14.09 10.99
CA ILE A 33 -22.29 -14.52 10.23
C ILE A 33 -21.40 -15.41 11.11
N PHE A 34 -21.33 -15.17 12.42
CA PHE A 34 -20.39 -15.82 13.32
C PHE A 34 -20.94 -17.12 13.95
N GLN A 35 -22.24 -17.19 14.25
CA GLN A 35 -22.84 -18.37 14.89
C GLN A 35 -22.59 -19.71 14.14
N PRO A 36 -22.74 -19.80 12.80
CA PRO A 36 -22.48 -21.06 12.06
C PRO A 36 -21.01 -21.53 12.17
N LEU A 37 -20.06 -20.59 12.22
CA LEU A 37 -18.64 -20.87 12.42
C LEU A 37 -18.39 -21.41 13.84
N TRP A 38 -19.01 -20.77 14.84
CA TRP A 38 -18.86 -21.15 16.24
C TRP A 38 -19.41 -22.56 16.53
N ASP A 39 -20.55 -22.91 15.94
CA ASP A 39 -21.14 -24.25 16.09
C ASP A 39 -20.30 -25.34 15.42
N LYS A 40 -19.66 -25.05 14.28
CA LYS A 40 -18.65 -25.95 13.69
C LYS A 40 -17.47 -26.14 14.65
N TRP A 41 -16.88 -25.07 15.17
CA TRP A 41 -15.74 -25.15 16.09
C TRP A 41 -16.06 -25.90 17.40
N LYS A 42 -17.26 -25.76 17.95
CA LYS A 42 -17.74 -26.60 19.08
C LYS A 42 -17.80 -28.09 18.70
N SER A 43 -18.27 -28.41 17.50
CA SER A 43 -18.33 -29.78 17.00
C SER A 43 -16.93 -30.38 16.84
N ASP A 44 -15.99 -29.64 16.24
CA ASP A 44 -14.60 -30.06 16.04
C ASP A 44 -13.84 -30.25 17.39
N LEU A 45 -14.17 -29.44 18.41
CA LEU A 45 -13.72 -29.62 19.80
C LEU A 45 -14.28 -30.89 20.47
N SER A 46 -15.54 -31.27 20.19
CA SER A 46 -16.18 -32.41 20.87
C SER A 46 -15.60 -33.78 20.48
N VAL A 47 -14.87 -33.84 19.36
CA VAL A 47 -14.11 -35.02 18.94
C VAL A 47 -12.78 -35.05 19.71
N PRO A 48 -12.34 -36.20 20.28
CA PRO A 48 -11.04 -36.31 20.95
C PRO A 48 -9.87 -35.80 20.09
N PHE A 49 -8.81 -35.30 20.72
CA PHE A 49 -7.62 -34.93 19.97
C PHE A 49 -6.99 -36.17 19.32
N LEU A 50 -6.83 -36.09 18.01
CA LEU A 50 -6.08 -37.04 17.19
C LEU A 50 -4.81 -36.33 16.70
N GLY A 51 -4.99 -35.23 15.95
CA GLY A 51 -3.94 -34.53 15.21
C GLY A 51 -4.27 -34.42 13.71
N ILE A 52 -3.32 -33.89 12.92
CA ILE A 52 -3.46 -33.74 11.46
C ILE A 52 -2.91 -34.95 10.69
N THR A 53 -3.75 -35.63 9.90
CA THR A 53 -3.34 -36.74 9.02
C THR A 53 -3.20 -36.26 7.57
N ASN A 54 -2.48 -37.00 6.72
CA ASN A 54 -2.50 -36.77 5.27
C ASN A 54 -3.59 -37.57 4.52
N ASP A 55 -4.22 -38.58 5.15
CA ASP A 55 -5.16 -39.51 4.51
C ASP A 55 -6.19 -40.14 5.46
N GLY A 56 -6.31 -39.64 6.70
CA GLY A 56 -7.16 -40.23 7.75
C GLY A 56 -6.50 -41.35 8.55
N SER A 57 -5.26 -41.77 8.23
CA SER A 57 -4.52 -42.78 9.01
C SER A 57 -3.47 -42.17 9.95
N ILE A 58 -3.37 -42.74 11.15
CA ILE A 58 -2.42 -42.34 12.19
C ILE A 58 -1.08 -43.02 11.95
N LYS A 59 0.02 -42.25 12.02
CA LYS A 59 1.40 -42.76 11.86
C LYS A 59 2.11 -42.75 13.22
N GLU A 60 2.18 -43.92 13.83
CA GLU A 60 2.82 -44.14 15.14
C GLU A 60 4.36 -43.99 15.10
N GLY A 61 4.99 -43.85 16.27
CA GLY A 61 6.46 -43.93 16.43
C GLY A 61 7.27 -42.73 15.92
N LEU A 62 6.62 -41.66 15.46
CA LEU A 62 7.25 -40.44 14.94
C LEU A 62 8.05 -39.65 15.98
N TYR A 63 7.62 -39.73 17.25
CA TYR A 63 8.20 -39.01 18.39
C TYR A 63 8.62 -40.02 19.45
N ALA A 64 9.81 -39.80 20.02
CA ALA A 64 10.37 -40.62 21.09
C ALA A 64 10.88 -39.70 22.19
N LEU A 65 10.68 -40.11 23.46
CA LEU A 65 11.19 -39.40 24.61
C LEU A 65 12.73 -39.44 24.64
N ARG A 66 13.35 -38.26 24.73
CA ARG A 66 14.81 -38.09 24.72
C ARG A 66 15.19 -36.75 25.33
N ASN A 67 16.39 -36.66 25.91
CA ASN A 67 16.94 -35.35 26.28
C ASN A 67 17.26 -34.56 24.99
N GLU A 68 16.73 -33.34 24.87
CA GLU A 68 17.00 -32.40 23.77
C GLU A 68 17.70 -31.11 24.23
N GLY A 69 18.07 -31.00 25.52
CA GLY A 69 18.81 -29.86 26.07
C GLY A 69 17.96 -28.63 26.37
N ALA A 70 16.67 -28.78 26.70
CA ALA A 70 15.80 -27.66 27.07
C ALA A 70 16.19 -27.02 28.42
N PRO A 71 16.04 -25.68 28.58
CA PRO A 71 16.38 -24.90 29.80
C PRO A 71 15.37 -25.12 30.94
N SER A 72 15.26 -26.38 31.35
CA SER A 72 14.10 -26.91 32.09
C SER A 72 14.03 -26.37 33.51
N LYS A 73 15.19 -26.24 34.14
CA LYS A 73 15.34 -25.69 35.50
C LYS A 73 15.03 -24.21 35.55
N GLU A 74 15.45 -23.48 34.52
CA GLU A 74 15.24 -22.05 34.36
C GLU A 74 13.76 -21.74 34.13
N MET A 75 13.10 -22.49 33.23
CA MET A 75 11.65 -22.47 33.03
C MET A 75 10.87 -22.78 34.31
N VAL A 76 11.25 -23.84 35.03
CA VAL A 76 10.59 -24.27 36.29
C VAL A 76 10.79 -23.23 37.40
N SER A 77 11.95 -22.59 37.47
CA SER A 77 12.21 -21.48 38.40
C SER A 77 11.30 -20.28 38.10
N ALA A 78 11.22 -19.85 36.83
CA ALA A 78 10.35 -18.74 36.42
C ALA A 78 8.86 -19.06 36.67
N ALA A 79 8.41 -20.28 36.34
CA ALA A 79 7.05 -20.72 36.60
C ALA A 79 6.71 -20.77 38.10
N HIS A 80 7.61 -21.25 38.96
CA HIS A 80 7.40 -21.21 40.41
C HIS A 80 7.34 -19.79 40.97
N ASN A 81 8.15 -18.86 40.46
CA ASN A 81 8.09 -17.45 40.86
C ASN A 81 6.73 -16.82 40.48
N LEU A 82 6.26 -17.07 39.26
CA LEU A 82 4.93 -16.66 38.81
C LEU A 82 3.82 -17.25 39.70
N VAL A 83 3.76 -18.58 39.84
CA VAL A 83 2.72 -19.27 40.61
C VAL A 83 2.75 -18.83 42.09
N THR A 84 3.91 -18.52 42.66
CA THR A 84 4.00 -17.97 44.01
C THR A 84 3.35 -16.58 44.12
N ALA A 85 3.51 -15.72 43.11
CA ALA A 85 2.99 -14.35 43.09
C ALA A 85 1.47 -14.22 42.78
N LEU A 86 0.82 -15.27 42.26
CA LEU A 86 -0.61 -15.27 41.96
C LEU A 86 -1.48 -15.40 43.23
N SER A 87 -2.64 -14.75 43.28
CA SER A 87 -3.69 -14.93 44.31
C SER A 87 -4.38 -16.29 44.19
N VAL A 88 -5.31 -16.60 45.11
CA VAL A 88 -6.10 -17.85 45.04
C VAL A 88 -7.02 -17.86 43.82
N GLU A 89 -7.60 -16.71 43.49
CA GLU A 89 -8.50 -16.47 42.38
C GLU A 89 -7.75 -16.51 41.03
N GLU A 90 -6.59 -15.84 40.96
CA GLU A 90 -5.72 -15.88 39.79
C GLU A 90 -5.17 -17.29 39.55
N LYS A 91 -4.74 -18.01 40.60
CA LYS A 91 -4.36 -19.43 40.52
C LYS A 91 -5.48 -20.29 39.96
N LYS A 92 -6.73 -20.08 40.40
CA LYS A 92 -7.90 -20.82 39.91
C LYS A 92 -8.22 -20.54 38.43
N ALA A 93 -7.87 -19.37 37.91
CA ALA A 93 -7.99 -19.08 36.48
C ALA A 93 -6.86 -19.72 35.67
N VAL A 94 -5.62 -19.57 36.15
CA VAL A 94 -4.38 -19.90 35.40
C VAL A 94 -4.00 -21.39 35.46
N LEU A 95 -4.23 -22.08 36.57
CA LEU A 95 -3.78 -23.47 36.77
C LEU A 95 -4.84 -24.48 36.32
N HIS A 96 -4.47 -25.33 35.36
CA HIS A 96 -5.32 -26.38 34.78
C HIS A 96 -4.65 -27.75 34.88
N ASP A 97 -5.45 -28.81 34.86
CA ASP A 97 -4.93 -30.18 34.73
C ASP A 97 -4.29 -30.40 33.35
N LEU A 98 -3.31 -31.30 33.27
CA LEU A 98 -2.46 -31.47 32.09
C LEU A 98 -3.24 -31.96 30.85
N ASP A 99 -4.31 -32.73 31.07
CA ASP A 99 -5.21 -33.30 30.08
C ASP A 99 -6.47 -32.44 29.81
N SER A 100 -6.49 -31.19 30.31
CA SER A 100 -7.59 -30.24 30.07
C SER A 100 -7.82 -29.98 28.58
N GLU A 101 -9.09 -30.01 28.14
CA GLU A 101 -9.47 -29.66 26.76
C GLU A 101 -9.19 -28.19 26.40
N ASP A 102 -8.91 -27.32 27.38
CA ASP A 102 -8.60 -25.90 27.17
C ASP A 102 -7.30 -25.69 26.35
N TRP A 103 -6.40 -26.68 26.30
CA TRP A 103 -5.26 -26.74 25.36
C TRP A 103 -5.67 -26.52 23.89
N ARG A 104 -6.85 -27.01 23.49
CA ARG A 104 -7.36 -26.93 22.12
C ARG A 104 -8.11 -25.62 21.86
N LYS A 105 -8.32 -24.81 22.90
CA LYS A 105 -9.09 -23.57 22.87
C LYS A 105 -8.14 -22.39 22.72
N TRP A 106 -7.75 -22.17 21.48
CA TRP A 106 -6.99 -20.99 21.04
C TRP A 106 -7.60 -20.44 19.75
N SER A 107 -7.48 -19.12 19.56
CA SER A 107 -8.00 -18.42 18.39
C SER A 107 -7.21 -17.13 18.16
N ASN A 108 -6.97 -16.76 16.88
CA ASN A 108 -6.25 -15.54 16.53
C ASN A 108 -7.08 -14.24 16.42
N PRO A 109 -8.41 -14.25 16.21
CA PRO A 109 -9.21 -13.01 16.26
C PRO A 109 -9.39 -12.52 17.71
N GLU A 110 -9.54 -11.22 17.91
CA GLU A 110 -9.83 -10.61 19.22
C GLU A 110 -11.30 -10.81 19.66
N VAL A 111 -11.77 -12.06 19.63
CA VAL A 111 -13.11 -12.45 20.04
C VAL A 111 -12.98 -13.48 21.16
N ILE A 112 -13.31 -13.06 22.38
CA ILE A 112 -13.31 -13.88 23.59
C ILE A 112 -14.51 -14.83 23.58
N LEU A 113 -14.34 -15.97 22.92
CA LEU A 113 -15.34 -17.04 22.81
C LEU A 113 -15.37 -17.97 24.03
N PHE A 114 -14.24 -18.06 24.72
CA PHE A 114 -13.96 -18.92 25.88
C PHE A 114 -12.92 -18.20 26.76
N LYS A 115 -12.67 -18.66 27.99
CA LYS A 115 -11.79 -17.98 28.97
C LYS A 115 -10.82 -18.96 29.66
N PRO A 116 -9.81 -19.47 28.96
CA PRO A 116 -8.80 -20.33 29.55
C PRO A 116 -7.70 -19.43 30.10
N GLY A 117 -7.50 -19.46 31.42
CA GLY A 117 -6.52 -18.57 32.05
C GLY A 117 -7.04 -17.15 32.31
N ILE A 118 -6.10 -16.23 32.43
CA ILE A 118 -6.33 -14.80 32.74
C ILE A 118 -5.72 -13.92 31.65
N ARG A 119 -6.33 -12.77 31.33
CA ARG A 119 -5.73 -11.77 30.43
C ARG A 119 -4.63 -11.00 31.15
N LEU A 120 -3.51 -10.71 30.47
CA LEU A 120 -2.37 -10.01 31.08
C LEU A 120 -2.79 -8.61 31.58
N GLU A 121 -3.62 -7.90 30.83
CA GLU A 121 -4.19 -6.59 31.20
C GLU A 121 -5.06 -6.59 32.49
N HIS A 122 -5.39 -7.76 33.06
CA HIS A 122 -6.03 -7.89 34.39
C HIS A 122 -5.04 -8.12 35.55
N LEU A 123 -3.76 -8.33 35.26
CA LEU A 123 -2.71 -8.58 36.24
C LEU A 123 -1.94 -7.29 36.60
N THR A 124 -1.25 -7.29 37.74
CA THR A 124 -0.32 -6.20 38.05
C THR A 124 0.93 -6.28 37.16
N PRO A 125 1.56 -5.15 36.76
CA PRO A 125 2.76 -5.15 35.89
C PRO A 125 3.91 -6.04 36.39
N SER A 126 4.02 -6.24 37.71
CA SER A 126 4.95 -7.18 38.35
C SER A 126 4.67 -8.65 38.01
N LYS A 127 3.41 -9.06 37.87
CA LYS A 127 2.99 -10.42 37.49
C LYS A 127 3.07 -10.61 35.98
N ILE A 128 2.74 -9.58 35.20
CA ILE A 128 2.95 -9.55 33.74
C ILE A 128 4.44 -9.78 33.42
N SER A 129 5.34 -9.10 34.14
CA SER A 129 6.79 -9.33 34.02
C SER A 129 7.23 -10.75 34.34
N LEU A 130 6.58 -11.43 35.30
CA LEU A 130 6.89 -12.83 35.64
C LEU A 130 6.42 -13.82 34.55
N ILE A 131 5.31 -13.52 33.86
CA ILE A 131 4.87 -14.28 32.68
C ILE A 131 5.87 -14.09 31.53
N TRP A 132 6.27 -12.85 31.24
CA TRP A 132 7.26 -12.59 30.19
C TRP A 132 8.64 -13.18 30.49
N GLU A 133 9.08 -13.22 31.74
CA GLU A 133 10.31 -13.91 32.13
C GLU A 133 10.19 -15.44 31.94
N LEU A 134 9.04 -16.06 32.24
CA LEU A 134 8.81 -17.48 31.89
C LEU A 134 8.88 -17.71 30.38
N VAL A 135 8.24 -16.87 29.56
CA VAL A 135 8.33 -16.97 28.09
C VAL A 135 9.77 -16.83 27.61
N LYS A 136 10.52 -15.87 28.18
CA LYS A 136 11.92 -15.61 27.86
C LYS A 136 12.88 -16.75 28.25
N GLN A 137 12.65 -17.41 29.37
CA GLN A 137 13.43 -18.60 29.78
C GLN A 137 13.05 -19.86 28.97
N SER A 138 11.93 -19.85 28.25
CA SER A 138 11.44 -21.01 27.47
C SER A 138 11.86 -20.99 26.00
N LEU A 139 12.08 -19.80 25.44
CA LEU A 139 12.39 -19.60 24.02
C LEU A 139 13.88 -19.27 23.80
N SER A 140 14.29 -19.24 22.54
CA SER A 140 15.52 -18.53 22.14
C SER A 140 15.37 -17.01 22.30
N PRO A 141 16.47 -16.23 22.35
CA PRO A 141 16.41 -14.76 22.34
C PRO A 141 15.64 -14.23 21.12
N GLU A 142 15.97 -14.73 19.92
CA GLU A 142 15.34 -14.32 18.67
C GLU A 142 13.85 -14.72 18.62
N GLY A 143 13.51 -15.85 19.25
CA GLY A 143 12.15 -16.32 19.42
C GLY A 143 11.32 -15.48 20.37
N TYR A 144 11.90 -15.07 21.50
CA TYR A 144 11.28 -14.14 22.44
C TYR A 144 11.02 -12.78 21.78
N ASP A 145 12.00 -12.23 21.06
CA ASP A 145 11.86 -10.97 20.34
C ASP A 145 10.78 -11.06 19.24
N LYS A 146 10.67 -12.19 18.52
CA LYS A 146 9.60 -12.46 17.54
C LYS A 146 8.21 -12.48 18.17
N VAL A 147 8.05 -13.05 19.36
CA VAL A 147 6.77 -13.04 20.10
C VAL A 147 6.44 -11.64 20.63
N ARG A 148 7.42 -10.90 21.16
CA ARG A 148 7.23 -9.51 21.61
C ARG A 148 6.97 -8.54 20.45
N ALA A 149 7.49 -8.82 19.25
CA ALA A 149 7.16 -8.06 18.04
C ALA A 149 5.66 -8.17 17.72
N ALA A 150 5.06 -9.37 17.80
CA ALA A 150 3.62 -9.55 17.59
C ALA A 150 2.77 -8.75 18.60
N THR A 151 3.12 -8.76 19.89
CA THR A 151 2.36 -7.99 20.91
C THR A 151 2.49 -6.48 20.71
N LYS A 152 3.67 -6.00 20.30
CA LYS A 152 3.90 -4.59 19.95
C LYS A 152 3.10 -4.17 18.71
N THR A 153 3.08 -5.00 17.67
CA THR A 153 2.26 -4.77 16.48
C THR A 153 0.77 -4.76 16.83
N ASN A 154 0.31 -5.56 17.78
CA ASN A 154 -1.07 -5.54 18.24
C ASN A 154 -1.45 -4.22 18.92
N ARG A 155 -0.58 -3.68 19.79
CA ARG A 155 -0.75 -2.33 20.34
C ARG A 155 -0.77 -1.28 19.23
N PHE A 156 0.16 -1.34 18.27
CA PHE A 156 0.20 -0.39 17.16
C PHE A 156 -1.08 -0.43 16.31
N LEU A 157 -1.65 -1.62 16.07
CA LEU A 157 -2.96 -1.75 15.42
C LEU A 157 -4.08 -1.09 16.24
N GLY A 158 -4.09 -1.30 17.56
CA GLY A 158 -5.01 -0.63 18.48
C GLY A 158 -4.85 0.89 18.51
N GLU A 159 -3.63 1.40 18.36
CA GLU A 159 -3.33 2.83 18.24
C GLU A 159 -3.90 3.40 16.94
N ILE A 160 -3.56 2.83 15.77
CA ILE A 160 -4.04 3.35 14.47
C ILE A 160 -5.55 3.20 14.27
N CYS A 161 -6.19 2.19 14.88
CA CYS A 161 -7.64 1.98 14.80
C CYS A 161 -8.46 2.70 15.89
N ALA A 162 -7.83 3.39 16.85
CA ALA A 162 -8.48 3.89 18.08
C ALA A 162 -9.32 2.79 18.80
N LYS A 163 -8.65 1.65 19.04
CA LYS A 163 -9.19 0.42 19.67
C LYS A 163 -8.29 -0.13 20.79
N GLN A 164 -7.49 0.72 21.44
CA GLN A 164 -6.55 0.36 22.51
C GLN A 164 -7.22 -0.40 23.68
N ALA A 165 -8.51 -0.17 23.93
CA ALA A 165 -9.31 -0.87 24.94
C ALA A 165 -9.57 -2.36 24.64
N ILE A 166 -9.32 -2.82 23.41
CA ILE A 166 -9.45 -4.22 22.99
C ILE A 166 -8.19 -4.77 22.28
N LEU A 167 -7.36 -3.90 21.71
CA LEU A 167 -6.08 -4.22 21.08
C LEU A 167 -4.94 -3.46 21.78
N ASN A 168 -4.30 -4.08 22.76
CA ASN A 168 -3.07 -3.56 23.38
C ASN A 168 -2.00 -4.66 23.52
N GLU A 169 -0.87 -4.31 24.15
CA GLU A 169 0.31 -5.19 24.26
C GLU A 169 0.10 -6.33 25.27
N ASP A 170 -0.92 -6.24 26.12
CA ASP A 170 -1.28 -7.17 27.20
C ASP A 170 -2.69 -7.79 27.01
N SER A 171 -3.28 -7.67 25.81
CA SER A 171 -4.58 -8.27 25.41
C SER A 171 -4.51 -9.79 25.16
N TYR A 172 -3.74 -10.51 25.97
CA TYR A 172 -3.41 -11.92 25.79
C TYR A 172 -3.81 -12.75 27.01
N PHE A 173 -4.42 -13.90 26.79
CA PHE A 173 -4.70 -14.89 27.84
C PHE A 173 -3.48 -15.76 28.12
N PHE A 174 -3.20 -16.01 29.40
CA PHE A 174 -2.16 -16.93 29.86
C PHE A 174 -2.73 -18.06 30.74
N THR A 175 -2.39 -19.30 30.41
CA THR A 175 -2.76 -20.54 31.13
C THR A 175 -1.54 -21.43 31.36
N LEU A 176 -1.50 -22.18 32.47
CA LEU A 176 -0.45 -23.16 32.80
C LEU A 176 -1.11 -24.51 33.09
N PHE A 177 -0.64 -25.56 32.41
CA PHE A 177 -1.19 -26.92 32.49
C PHE A 177 -0.24 -27.87 33.24
N GLY A 178 -0.75 -28.61 34.22
CA GLY A 178 0.04 -29.45 35.11
C GLY A 178 0.82 -28.66 36.17
N ASN A 179 1.83 -29.29 36.78
CA ASN A 179 2.66 -28.68 37.82
C ASN A 179 4.11 -28.50 37.32
N PRO A 180 4.71 -27.29 37.40
CA PRO A 180 6.08 -27.04 36.95
C PRO A 180 7.11 -28.01 37.56
N SER A 181 7.83 -28.72 36.69
CA SER A 181 8.72 -29.82 37.09
C SER A 181 9.87 -30.02 36.11
N GLU A 182 11.05 -30.34 36.63
CA GLU A 182 12.23 -30.70 35.82
C GLU A 182 12.18 -32.15 35.28
N THR A 183 11.14 -32.93 35.64
CA THR A 183 11.06 -34.37 35.33
C THR A 183 9.70 -34.87 34.83
N THR A 184 8.59 -34.29 35.32
CA THR A 184 7.23 -34.64 34.89
C THR A 184 6.70 -33.64 33.86
N PRO A 185 5.78 -34.03 32.96
CA PRO A 185 5.26 -33.14 31.94
C PRO A 185 4.45 -31.97 32.53
N TRP A 186 4.63 -30.78 31.96
CA TRP A 186 3.85 -29.57 32.21
C TRP A 186 3.94 -28.62 31.01
N ALA A 187 3.14 -27.56 31.00
CA ALA A 187 3.08 -26.63 29.89
C ALA A 187 2.53 -25.25 30.26
N TYR A 188 2.57 -24.34 29.30
CA TYR A 188 1.75 -23.13 29.29
C TYR A 188 1.27 -22.77 27.88
N MET A 189 0.19 -21.99 27.82
CA MET A 189 -0.34 -21.36 26.61
C MET A 189 -0.44 -19.85 26.81
N LEU A 190 0.01 -19.08 25.81
CA LEU A 190 -0.20 -17.64 25.69
C LEU A 190 -0.88 -17.37 24.33
N PHE A 191 -2.09 -16.79 24.31
CA PHE A 191 -2.79 -16.50 23.05
C PHE A 191 -3.69 -15.26 23.12
N GLY A 192 -4.02 -14.70 21.96
CA GLY A 192 -4.84 -13.50 21.76
C GLY A 192 -4.69 -12.99 20.33
N HIS A 193 -4.98 -11.71 20.08
CA HIS A 193 -4.92 -11.21 18.71
C HIS A 193 -3.54 -11.40 18.05
N HIS A 194 -3.55 -12.08 16.89
CA HIS A 194 -2.38 -12.45 16.10
C HIS A 194 -1.25 -13.27 16.77
N LEU A 195 -1.49 -13.83 17.97
CA LEU A 195 -0.52 -14.69 18.66
C LEU A 195 -1.22 -15.92 19.25
N CYS A 196 -0.67 -17.10 18.98
CA CYS A 196 -0.84 -18.27 19.83
C CYS A 196 0.52 -18.95 20.01
N LEU A 197 0.90 -19.20 21.26
CA LEU A 197 2.15 -19.83 21.66
C LEU A 197 1.83 -20.90 22.71
N ASN A 198 1.87 -22.17 22.28
CA ASN A 198 1.82 -23.32 23.18
C ASN A 198 3.22 -23.89 23.41
N VAL A 199 3.56 -24.14 24.67
CA VAL A 199 4.88 -24.65 25.07
C VAL A 199 4.70 -25.82 26.03
N PHE A 200 4.98 -27.03 25.55
CA PHE A 200 5.00 -28.27 26.31
C PHE A 200 6.43 -28.67 26.66
N ILE A 201 6.68 -29.13 27.88
CA ILE A 201 7.97 -29.66 28.30
C ILE A 201 7.81 -30.95 29.12
N ILE A 202 8.68 -31.93 28.85
CA ILE A 202 8.84 -33.13 29.68
C ILE A 202 10.32 -33.46 29.85
N GLY A 203 10.80 -33.49 31.09
CA GLY A 203 12.23 -33.55 31.36
C GLY A 203 12.96 -32.39 30.67
N GLN A 204 13.92 -32.72 29.80
CA GLN A 204 14.64 -31.75 28.94
C GLN A 204 14.21 -31.83 27.45
N GLN A 205 12.97 -32.22 27.17
CA GLN A 205 12.38 -32.23 25.83
C GLN A 205 11.30 -31.16 25.71
N LEU A 206 11.43 -30.27 24.71
CA LEU A 206 10.60 -29.08 24.54
C LEU A 206 9.86 -29.12 23.20
N VAL A 207 8.54 -28.93 23.23
CA VAL A 207 7.71 -28.78 22.04
C VAL A 207 7.04 -27.41 22.06
N VAL A 208 7.33 -26.60 21.05
CA VAL A 208 6.69 -25.29 20.83
C VAL A 208 5.74 -25.43 19.64
N GLY A 209 4.45 -25.54 19.93
CA GLY A 209 3.41 -25.97 18.99
C GLY A 209 2.13 -26.43 19.69
N PRO A 210 0.92 -26.08 19.21
CA PRO A 210 0.65 -25.22 18.05
C PRO A 210 1.13 -23.78 18.26
N VAL A 211 1.66 -23.19 17.19
CA VAL A 211 2.00 -21.77 17.13
C VAL A 211 1.25 -21.12 15.98
N PHE A 212 0.65 -19.98 16.28
CA PHE A 212 0.14 -19.02 15.31
C PHE A 212 0.89 -17.71 15.52
N LEU A 213 1.42 -17.12 14.45
CA LEU A 213 1.95 -15.75 14.46
C LEU A 213 1.42 -15.01 13.25
N GLY A 214 0.82 -13.85 13.46
CA GLY A 214 0.38 -12.96 12.40
C GLY A 214 0.72 -11.50 12.69
N ALA A 215 0.38 -10.63 11.74
CA ALA A 215 0.45 -9.19 11.91
C ALA A 215 -0.41 -8.46 10.89
N GLU A 216 -1.11 -7.43 11.35
CA GLU A 216 -1.82 -6.41 10.57
C GLU A 216 -1.56 -5.08 11.31
N PRO A 217 -0.91 -4.06 10.71
CA PRO A 217 -0.01 -4.16 9.57
C PRO A 217 1.27 -4.96 9.91
N CYS A 218 1.92 -5.60 8.93
CA CYS A 218 3.17 -6.35 9.14
C CYS A 218 4.42 -5.50 9.45
N VAL A 219 4.30 -4.17 9.47
CA VAL A 219 5.39 -3.22 9.73
C VAL A 219 4.88 -2.10 10.63
N ILE A 220 5.62 -1.77 11.69
CA ILE A 220 5.39 -0.54 12.48
C ILE A 220 6.18 0.59 11.81
N ASP A 221 5.50 1.61 11.27
CA ASP A 221 6.12 2.69 10.46
C ASP A 221 6.41 3.98 11.24
N SER A 222 5.90 4.08 12.47
CA SER A 222 5.84 5.27 13.31
C SER A 222 5.89 4.91 14.80
N GLY A 223 5.91 5.90 15.70
CA GLY A 223 6.03 5.65 17.14
C GLY A 223 7.41 5.10 17.58
N PRO A 224 7.52 4.62 18.84
CA PRO A 224 8.80 4.19 19.42
C PRO A 224 9.32 2.86 18.88
N ASP A 225 8.45 1.99 18.35
CA ASP A 225 8.79 0.66 17.82
C ASP A 225 8.93 0.65 16.28
N LYS A 226 9.11 1.84 15.68
CA LYS A 226 9.30 2.03 14.24
C LYS A 226 10.41 1.13 13.68
N GLY A 227 10.08 0.36 12.64
CA GLY A 227 10.98 -0.58 11.97
C GLY A 227 10.81 -2.03 12.38
N VAL A 228 10.01 -2.34 13.42
CA VAL A 228 9.61 -3.72 13.71
C VAL A 228 8.83 -4.30 12.53
N ARG A 229 9.25 -5.49 12.06
CA ARG A 229 8.57 -6.33 11.07
C ARG A 229 8.30 -7.70 11.66
N VAL A 230 7.10 -8.25 11.44
CA VAL A 230 6.72 -9.60 11.87
C VAL A 230 6.69 -10.54 10.65
N CYS A 231 7.10 -11.80 10.83
CA CYS A 231 7.16 -12.87 9.81
C CYS A 231 7.91 -12.53 8.49
N ALA A 232 8.82 -11.56 8.53
CA ALA A 232 9.57 -11.10 7.36
C ALA A 232 10.53 -12.17 6.78
N GLN A 233 11.19 -12.98 7.62
CA GLN A 233 12.09 -14.03 7.14
C GLN A 233 11.32 -15.15 6.46
N GLU A 234 10.11 -15.46 6.94
CA GLU A 234 9.20 -16.43 6.37
C GLU A 234 8.67 -15.98 4.99
N GLU A 235 8.35 -14.69 4.83
CA GLU A 235 7.98 -14.10 3.54
C GLU A 235 9.17 -14.20 2.56
N GLU A 236 10.34 -13.71 2.97
CA GLU A 236 11.51 -13.57 2.11
C GLU A 236 12.10 -14.93 1.70
N LEU A 237 12.27 -15.87 2.64
CA LEU A 237 12.78 -17.22 2.35
C LEU A 237 11.77 -18.07 1.57
N GLY A 238 10.46 -17.91 1.80
CA GLY A 238 9.41 -18.58 1.03
C GLY A 238 9.42 -18.14 -0.44
N LEU A 239 9.50 -16.83 -0.67
CA LEU A 239 9.58 -16.25 -2.01
C LEU A 239 10.90 -16.58 -2.71
N MET A 240 12.03 -16.65 -1.98
CA MET A 240 13.30 -17.14 -2.51
C MET A 240 13.22 -18.60 -2.94
N LEU A 241 12.62 -19.48 -2.12
CA LEU A 241 12.45 -20.90 -2.44
C LEU A 241 11.62 -21.09 -3.71
N MET A 242 10.46 -20.43 -3.81
CA MET A 242 9.61 -20.54 -5.00
C MET A 242 10.34 -20.09 -6.27
N ARG A 243 11.20 -19.06 -6.18
CA ARG A 243 11.98 -18.56 -7.31
C ARG A 243 13.16 -19.45 -7.70
N SER A 244 13.77 -20.18 -6.76
CA SER A 244 14.92 -21.05 -7.04
C SER A 244 14.56 -22.37 -7.75
N LEU A 245 13.28 -22.75 -7.76
CA LEU A 245 12.76 -23.90 -8.50
C LEU A 245 12.86 -23.70 -10.03
N SER A 246 12.97 -24.80 -10.78
CA SER A 246 12.91 -24.78 -12.25
C SER A 246 11.51 -24.36 -12.75
N PRO A 247 11.33 -23.93 -14.02
CA PRO A 247 10.01 -23.57 -14.56
C PRO A 247 8.95 -24.66 -14.34
N ASP A 248 9.28 -25.90 -14.67
CA ASP A 248 8.39 -27.05 -14.53
C ASP A 248 8.05 -27.32 -13.04
N MET A 249 9.04 -27.23 -12.15
CA MET A 249 8.83 -27.39 -10.70
C MET A 249 8.02 -26.26 -10.09
N ARG A 250 8.13 -25.02 -10.60
CA ARG A 250 7.24 -23.92 -10.20
C ARG A 250 5.80 -24.18 -10.64
N GLN A 251 5.60 -24.75 -11.82
CA GLN A 251 4.27 -25.12 -12.30
C GLN A 251 3.66 -26.29 -11.52
N GLU A 252 4.45 -27.30 -11.11
CA GLU A 252 3.96 -28.38 -10.23
C GLU A 252 3.77 -27.92 -8.77
N ALA A 253 4.54 -26.92 -8.32
CA ALA A 253 4.40 -26.35 -6.97
C ALA A 253 3.24 -25.34 -6.84
N GLN A 254 2.97 -24.54 -7.88
CA GLN A 254 1.86 -23.57 -7.92
C GLN A 254 0.54 -24.31 -8.16
N THR A 255 -0.11 -24.71 -7.07
CA THR A 255 -1.33 -25.52 -7.11
C THR A 255 -2.54 -24.72 -7.58
N TYR A 256 -2.54 -23.41 -7.32
CA TYR A 256 -3.52 -22.43 -7.81
C TYR A 256 -2.82 -21.11 -8.16
N CYS A 257 -3.23 -20.46 -9.25
CA CYS A 257 -2.58 -19.26 -9.76
C CYS A 257 -3.01 -17.99 -9.00
N HIS A 258 -4.22 -17.98 -8.46
CA HIS A 258 -4.81 -16.84 -7.76
C HIS A 258 -5.00 -17.12 -6.27
N MET A 259 -5.03 -16.07 -5.45
CA MET A 259 -5.30 -16.18 -4.00
C MET A 259 -6.75 -16.54 -3.67
N HIS A 260 -7.64 -16.40 -4.64
CA HIS A 260 -9.01 -16.89 -4.63
C HIS A 260 -9.31 -17.42 -6.04
N ASP A 261 -8.87 -18.65 -6.30
CA ASP A 261 -8.87 -19.26 -7.64
C ASP A 261 -10.14 -20.10 -7.85
N PRO A 262 -10.92 -19.90 -8.94
CA PRO A 262 -12.14 -20.67 -9.19
C PRO A 262 -11.96 -22.19 -9.31
N ALA A 263 -10.72 -22.69 -9.45
CA ALA A 263 -10.43 -24.12 -9.41
C ALA A 263 -10.32 -24.71 -7.99
N MET A 264 -10.29 -23.88 -6.94
CA MET A 264 -10.16 -24.33 -5.55
C MET A 264 -11.38 -25.16 -5.08
N PRO A 265 -11.15 -26.25 -4.32
CA PRO A 265 -12.21 -26.91 -3.56
C PRO A 265 -12.92 -25.95 -2.59
N VAL A 266 -14.21 -26.21 -2.36
CA VAL A 266 -15.08 -25.38 -1.49
C VAL A 266 -14.55 -25.24 -0.05
N ASP A 267 -13.74 -26.19 0.43
CA ASP A 267 -13.12 -26.16 1.75
C ASP A 267 -11.68 -25.59 1.79
N ARG A 268 -11.10 -25.19 0.64
CA ARG A 268 -9.74 -24.61 0.56
C ARG A 268 -9.70 -23.10 0.82
N TRP A 269 -10.83 -22.41 0.76
CA TRP A 269 -10.94 -21.03 1.22
C TRP A 269 -12.00 -20.92 2.33
N HIS A 270 -11.67 -20.21 3.41
CA HIS A 270 -12.51 -20.07 4.59
C HIS A 270 -12.57 -18.61 5.08
N PRO A 271 -13.74 -18.02 5.39
CA PRO A 271 -13.83 -16.60 5.77
C PRO A 271 -12.99 -16.17 7.00
N ALA A 272 -12.63 -17.09 7.90
CA ALA A 272 -11.86 -16.79 9.11
C ALA A 272 -10.35 -17.15 9.03
N ASP A 273 -9.98 -18.13 8.21
CA ASP A 273 -8.60 -18.67 8.11
C ASP A 273 -7.99 -18.50 6.70
N GLN A 274 -8.78 -17.98 5.75
CA GLN A 274 -8.49 -17.88 4.32
C GLN A 274 -7.97 -19.18 3.71
N ARG A 275 -6.68 -19.30 3.34
CA ARG A 275 -6.13 -20.54 2.75
C ARG A 275 -5.46 -21.46 3.77
N HIS A 276 -5.38 -21.07 5.05
CA HIS A 276 -4.86 -21.93 6.11
C HIS A 276 -5.74 -23.15 6.34
N LEU A 277 -5.09 -24.28 6.59
CA LEU A 277 -5.73 -25.58 6.77
C LEU A 277 -5.51 -26.13 8.20
N GLY A 278 -4.40 -25.74 8.86
CA GLY A 278 -4.12 -25.98 10.28
C GLY A 278 -4.63 -24.88 11.22
N GLY A 279 -5.67 -24.14 10.82
CA GLY A 279 -6.26 -23.02 11.56
C GLY A 279 -6.92 -23.40 12.89
N ALA A 280 -7.54 -22.41 13.55
CA ALA A 280 -8.15 -22.60 14.86
C ALA A 280 -9.20 -23.73 14.83
N PHE A 281 -9.15 -24.64 15.80
CA PHE A 281 -10.01 -25.83 15.89
C PHE A 281 -9.96 -26.80 14.69
N GLN A 282 -9.01 -26.64 13.76
CA GLN A 282 -8.77 -27.60 12.65
C GLN A 282 -7.64 -28.59 12.99
N ASP A 283 -7.36 -28.78 14.28
CA ASP A 283 -6.28 -29.61 14.82
C ASP A 283 -6.45 -31.12 14.54
N ASN A 284 -7.65 -31.54 14.15
CA ASN A 284 -8.00 -32.89 13.70
C ASN A 284 -8.14 -33.06 12.17
N ARG A 285 -7.79 -32.04 11.37
CA ARG A 285 -8.11 -32.03 9.92
C ARG A 285 -7.29 -33.05 9.12
N VAL A 286 -7.93 -33.69 8.14
CA VAL A 286 -7.24 -34.47 7.09
C VAL A 286 -6.76 -33.50 6.01
N ILE A 287 -5.44 -33.42 5.83
CA ILE A 287 -4.78 -32.44 4.96
C ILE A 287 -3.86 -33.20 3.97
N PRO A 288 -4.32 -33.51 2.74
CA PRO A 288 -3.51 -34.21 1.75
C PRO A 288 -2.23 -33.44 1.36
N TYR A 289 -1.15 -34.20 1.14
CA TYR A 289 0.08 -33.68 0.51
C TYR A 289 -0.24 -33.14 -0.90
N GLU A 290 0.42 -32.05 -1.26
CA GLU A 290 0.11 -31.24 -2.43
C GLU A 290 1.41 -30.56 -2.92
N GLY A 291 1.49 -30.19 -4.20
CA GLY A 291 2.69 -29.61 -4.80
C GLY A 291 3.86 -30.61 -4.94
N ILE A 292 5.08 -30.09 -5.09
CA ILE A 292 6.27 -30.89 -5.37
C ILE A 292 6.82 -31.60 -4.13
N ARG A 293 7.37 -32.80 -4.32
CA ARG A 293 8.11 -33.53 -3.29
C ARG A 293 9.54 -32.97 -3.18
N VAL A 294 10.01 -32.69 -1.97
CA VAL A 294 11.29 -32.00 -1.73
C VAL A 294 12.50 -32.72 -2.33
N THR A 295 12.47 -34.04 -2.46
CA THR A 295 13.52 -34.83 -3.13
C THR A 295 13.67 -34.55 -4.63
N GLN A 296 12.71 -33.88 -5.27
CA GLN A 296 12.84 -33.40 -6.65
C GLN A 296 13.73 -32.13 -6.74
N MET A 297 13.74 -31.31 -5.69
CA MET A 297 14.40 -30.00 -5.68
C MET A 297 15.93 -30.11 -5.78
N THR A 298 16.57 -29.08 -6.33
CA THR A 298 18.04 -28.95 -6.28
C THR A 298 18.55 -28.87 -4.84
N LEU A 299 19.80 -29.28 -4.58
CA LEU A 299 20.40 -29.20 -3.24
C LEU A 299 20.40 -27.76 -2.68
N GLU A 300 20.54 -26.77 -3.55
CA GLU A 300 20.41 -25.35 -3.22
C GLU A 300 18.99 -25.01 -2.73
N SER A 301 17.95 -25.38 -3.48
CA SER A 301 16.56 -25.18 -3.07
C SER A 301 16.21 -25.96 -1.79
N GLN A 302 16.74 -27.17 -1.61
CA GLN A 302 16.61 -27.92 -0.35
C GLN A 302 17.29 -27.22 0.84
N ASN A 303 18.39 -26.50 0.61
CA ASN A 303 19.03 -25.70 1.65
C ASN A 303 18.22 -24.44 1.98
N ILE A 304 17.67 -23.73 0.98
CA ILE A 304 16.77 -22.58 1.19
C ILE A 304 15.53 -23.03 1.99
N LEU A 305 14.93 -24.17 1.65
CA LEU A 305 13.83 -24.76 2.41
C LEU A 305 14.23 -25.11 3.86
N MET A 306 15.44 -25.61 4.11
CA MET A 306 15.89 -25.88 5.48
C MET A 306 16.11 -24.59 6.27
N SER A 307 16.57 -23.50 5.65
CA SER A 307 16.63 -22.18 6.28
C SER A 307 15.24 -21.62 6.58
N LEU A 308 14.29 -21.79 5.66
CA LEU A 308 12.88 -21.42 5.86
C LEU A 308 12.28 -22.16 7.06
N ILE A 309 12.51 -23.48 7.16
CA ILE A 309 12.08 -24.29 8.31
C ILE A 309 12.74 -23.82 9.61
N GLU A 310 14.01 -23.38 9.59
CA GLU A 310 14.67 -22.82 10.78
C GLU A 310 14.11 -21.45 11.20
N ALA A 311 13.63 -20.61 10.27
CA ALA A 311 13.00 -19.32 10.61
C ALA A 311 11.70 -19.50 11.44
N PHE A 312 10.85 -20.46 11.05
CA PHE A 312 9.69 -20.86 11.87
C PHE A 312 10.14 -21.43 13.23
N LEU A 313 11.04 -22.41 13.21
CA LEU A 313 11.55 -23.08 14.41
C LEU A 313 12.47 -22.21 15.27
N VAL A 314 12.76 -20.96 14.89
CA VAL A 314 13.69 -20.07 15.59
C VAL A 314 13.33 -19.93 17.07
N LEU A 315 12.03 -19.99 17.38
CA LEU A 315 11.43 -20.02 18.72
C LEU A 315 12.10 -21.00 19.68
N LEU A 316 12.54 -22.16 19.20
CA LEU A 316 13.21 -23.16 20.03
C LEU A 316 14.62 -22.73 20.43
N PRO A 317 15.02 -22.93 21.71
CA PRO A 317 16.42 -22.86 22.15
C PRO A 317 17.34 -23.76 21.30
N SER A 318 18.64 -23.44 21.28
CA SER A 318 19.58 -23.95 20.27
C SER A 318 19.73 -25.48 20.19
N GLU A 319 19.71 -26.20 21.32
CA GLU A 319 19.75 -27.66 21.31
C GLU A 319 18.41 -28.29 20.89
N PRO A 320 17.24 -27.94 21.48
CA PRO A 320 15.93 -28.38 20.98
C PRO A 320 15.73 -28.09 19.48
N ARG A 321 16.10 -26.90 19.01
CA ARG A 321 16.03 -26.53 17.59
C ARG A 321 16.87 -27.47 16.72
N ARG A 322 18.10 -27.78 17.14
CA ARG A 322 18.99 -28.74 16.45
C ARG A 322 18.45 -30.18 16.49
N HIS A 323 17.80 -30.60 17.57
CA HIS A 323 17.09 -31.89 17.65
C HIS A 323 15.91 -31.94 16.66
N ARG A 324 15.08 -30.90 16.63
CA ARG A 324 13.91 -30.80 15.74
C ARG A 324 14.31 -30.74 14.26
N LEU A 325 15.30 -29.92 13.90
CA LEU A 325 15.84 -29.83 12.54
C LEU A 325 16.45 -31.16 12.06
N ARG A 326 17.11 -31.93 12.93
CA ARG A 326 17.61 -33.29 12.58
C ARG A 326 16.46 -34.28 12.32
N GLN A 327 15.40 -34.25 13.12
CA GLN A 327 14.20 -35.08 12.90
C GLN A 327 13.56 -34.74 11.55
N ILE A 328 13.31 -33.45 11.28
CA ILE A 328 12.73 -32.99 10.01
C ILE A 328 13.64 -33.34 8.82
N ARG A 329 14.96 -33.19 8.95
CA ARG A 329 15.93 -33.58 7.91
C ARG A 329 15.85 -35.07 7.54
N SER A 330 15.54 -35.96 8.51
CA SER A 330 15.31 -37.38 8.22
C SER A 330 14.00 -37.66 7.47
N PHE A 331 13.01 -36.77 7.60
CA PHE A 331 11.72 -36.86 6.91
C PHE A 331 11.65 -36.05 5.61
N LEU A 332 12.72 -35.39 5.14
CA LEU A 332 12.73 -34.68 3.84
C LEU A 332 12.32 -35.56 2.66
N SER A 333 12.54 -36.88 2.76
CA SER A 333 12.05 -37.83 1.74
C SER A 333 10.53 -37.97 1.69
N GLU A 334 9.81 -37.57 2.74
CA GLU A 334 8.34 -37.53 2.84
C GLU A 334 7.78 -36.08 2.91
N THR A 335 8.63 -35.06 2.71
CA THR A 335 8.21 -33.64 2.71
C THR A 335 7.76 -33.17 1.31
N TYR A 336 6.73 -32.32 1.30
CA TYR A 336 6.16 -31.65 0.14
C TYR A 336 6.13 -30.12 0.32
N PHE A 337 6.13 -29.40 -0.79
CA PHE A 337 6.01 -27.94 -0.86
C PHE A 337 4.96 -27.53 -1.91
N SER A 338 3.98 -26.75 -1.48
CA SER A 338 2.87 -26.24 -2.31
C SER A 338 2.76 -24.72 -2.18
N TRP A 339 2.42 -24.05 -3.29
CA TRP A 339 2.34 -22.61 -3.45
C TRP A 339 0.98 -22.19 -4.05
N ILE A 340 0.46 -21.04 -3.63
CA ILE A 340 -0.76 -20.42 -4.18
C ILE A 340 -0.48 -18.94 -4.44
N GLY A 341 -1.02 -18.40 -5.52
CA GLY A 341 -0.91 -16.98 -5.87
C GLY A 341 0.35 -16.66 -6.68
N GLY A 342 0.68 -15.37 -6.75
CA GLY A 342 1.80 -14.86 -7.56
C GLY A 342 3.17 -15.14 -6.92
N TYR A 343 4.23 -14.65 -7.56
CA TYR A 343 5.62 -14.79 -7.07
C TYR A 343 6.55 -13.64 -7.53
N GLY A 344 5.98 -12.54 -8.02
CA GLY A 344 6.63 -11.23 -8.11
C GLY A 344 6.91 -10.62 -6.73
N SER A 345 7.51 -9.42 -6.69
CA SER A 345 7.94 -8.80 -5.43
C SER A 345 6.80 -8.16 -4.65
N ALA A 346 5.73 -7.72 -5.34
CA ALA A 346 4.53 -7.15 -4.74
C ALA A 346 3.40 -8.18 -4.52
N ASP A 347 3.45 -9.32 -5.22
CA ASP A 347 2.36 -10.29 -5.30
C ASP A 347 2.01 -10.90 -3.93
N PRO A 348 0.72 -11.02 -3.58
CA PRO A 348 0.29 -11.87 -2.49
C PRO A 348 0.46 -13.35 -2.87
N PHE A 349 0.79 -14.16 -1.87
CA PHE A 349 0.97 -15.60 -1.98
C PHE A 349 0.65 -16.33 -0.67
N TYR A 350 0.35 -17.61 -0.79
CA TYR A 350 0.37 -18.59 0.29
C TYR A 350 1.39 -19.69 -0.04
N TYR A 351 2.03 -20.26 0.97
CA TYR A 351 2.77 -21.51 0.81
C TYR A 351 2.57 -22.45 2.00
N ARG A 352 2.89 -23.72 1.77
CA ARG A 352 2.86 -24.76 2.79
C ARG A 352 4.01 -25.74 2.62
N VAL A 353 4.65 -26.08 3.74
CA VAL A 353 5.64 -27.16 3.86
C VAL A 353 5.03 -28.25 4.73
N GLN A 354 4.81 -29.45 4.18
CA GLN A 354 4.13 -30.53 4.90
C GLN A 354 4.92 -31.83 4.84
N SER A 355 5.00 -32.53 5.97
CA SER A 355 5.67 -33.82 6.13
C SER A 355 5.01 -34.61 7.27
N PRO A 356 5.38 -35.89 7.49
CA PRO A 356 4.89 -36.67 8.62
C PRO A 356 5.15 -36.10 10.02
N VAL A 357 6.06 -35.12 10.19
CA VAL A 357 6.45 -34.57 11.51
C VAL A 357 6.33 -33.06 11.63
N LEU A 358 5.85 -32.39 10.57
CA LEU A 358 5.86 -30.92 10.46
C LEU A 358 4.81 -30.48 9.43
N LEU A 359 4.00 -29.50 9.82
CA LEU A 359 3.19 -28.67 8.91
C LEU A 359 3.52 -27.21 9.23
N LEU A 360 4.03 -26.49 8.23
CA LEU A 360 4.20 -25.04 8.23
C LEU A 360 3.30 -24.45 7.14
N GLU A 361 2.59 -23.38 7.47
CA GLU A 361 1.81 -22.58 6.52
C GLU A 361 2.12 -21.09 6.68
N PHE A 362 2.02 -20.37 5.58
CA PHE A 362 2.14 -18.92 5.49
C PHE A 362 1.08 -18.42 4.50
N ASP A 363 0.34 -17.37 4.85
CA ASP A 363 -0.69 -16.78 4.00
C ASP A 363 -0.70 -15.25 4.11
N HIS A 364 -0.79 -14.59 2.96
CA HIS A 364 -1.16 -13.17 2.91
C HIS A 364 -2.68 -13.06 2.97
N HIS A 365 -3.21 -12.27 3.91
CA HIS A 365 -4.64 -12.15 4.17
C HIS A 365 -5.23 -10.85 3.63
N SER A 366 -6.54 -10.84 3.37
CA SER A 366 -7.30 -9.59 3.29
C SER A 366 -7.46 -8.95 4.67
N GLY A 367 -7.68 -7.64 4.72
CA GLY A 367 -7.71 -6.88 5.96
C GLY A 367 -8.85 -7.29 6.88
N VAL A 368 -8.59 -7.36 8.18
CA VAL A 368 -9.62 -7.54 9.21
C VAL A 368 -9.94 -6.20 9.84
N PHE A 369 -8.91 -5.48 10.28
CA PHE A 369 -8.98 -4.13 10.84
C PHE A 369 -8.64 -3.04 9.81
N LEU A 370 -7.88 -3.34 8.76
CA LEU A 370 -7.52 -2.40 7.69
C LEU A 370 -8.44 -2.53 6.46
N THR A 371 -8.43 -1.52 5.59
CA THR A 371 -9.42 -1.34 4.50
C THR A 371 -9.31 -2.26 3.28
N ASN A 372 -8.31 -3.14 3.16
CA ASN A 372 -8.17 -3.97 1.95
C ASN A 372 -9.11 -5.19 1.97
N ASP A 373 -9.87 -5.37 0.89
CA ASP A 373 -10.80 -6.50 0.76
C ASP A 373 -10.11 -7.76 0.19
N GLU A 374 -8.97 -7.60 -0.49
CA GLU A 374 -8.20 -8.69 -1.12
C GLU A 374 -6.86 -8.99 -0.40
N PRO A 375 -6.33 -10.23 -0.49
CA PRO A 375 -5.04 -10.67 0.06
C PRO A 375 -3.82 -9.80 -0.32
N ALA A 376 -2.99 -9.43 0.66
CA ALA A 376 -1.85 -8.53 0.40
C ALA A 376 -0.74 -8.52 1.48
N LYS A 377 0.41 -7.94 1.12
CA LYS A 377 1.73 -8.02 1.81
C LYS A 377 1.89 -7.35 3.17
N TYR A 378 0.83 -6.80 3.72
CA TYR A 378 0.82 -6.10 5.01
C TYR A 378 -0.16 -6.74 6.00
N HIS A 379 -0.85 -7.81 5.61
CA HIS A 379 -1.52 -8.72 6.54
C HIS A 379 -1.00 -10.14 6.28
N ILE A 380 -0.21 -10.67 7.22
CA ILE A 380 0.42 -12.00 7.13
C ILE A 380 -0.08 -12.84 8.30
N HIS A 381 -0.51 -14.06 8.04
CA HIS A 381 -0.75 -15.13 9.01
C HIS A 381 0.25 -16.25 8.77
N THR A 382 0.74 -16.89 9.84
CA THR A 382 1.62 -18.07 9.77
C THR A 382 1.24 -19.08 10.83
N ILE A 383 1.38 -20.37 10.49
CA ILE A 383 1.06 -21.50 11.36
C ILE A 383 2.24 -22.47 11.40
N GLN A 384 2.63 -22.89 12.61
CA GLN A 384 3.57 -23.99 12.85
C GLN A 384 2.90 -25.06 13.70
N LEU A 385 2.75 -26.25 13.12
CA LEU A 385 2.26 -27.44 13.79
C LEU A 385 3.30 -28.55 13.77
N SER A 386 3.54 -29.14 14.94
CA SER A 386 4.13 -30.47 15.03
C SER A 386 3.03 -31.47 14.69
N VAL A 387 3.27 -32.37 13.74
CA VAL A 387 2.28 -33.37 13.30
C VAL A 387 2.26 -34.53 14.32
N THR A 388 1.80 -34.21 15.53
CA THR A 388 1.78 -35.08 16.69
C THR A 388 0.59 -36.04 16.65
N TYR A 389 0.85 -37.29 17.05
CA TYR A 389 -0.16 -38.24 17.51
C TYR A 389 0.26 -38.79 18.87
N ILE A 390 -0.73 -39.14 19.68
CA ILE A 390 -0.58 -39.54 21.08
C ILE A 390 0.38 -40.72 21.25
N MET A 391 1.17 -40.70 22.33
CA MET A 391 1.91 -41.88 22.79
C MET A 391 0.93 -42.94 23.27
N SER A 392 0.62 -43.93 22.42
CA SER A 392 -0.05 -45.15 22.84
C SER A 392 0.75 -45.88 23.92
N ASP A 393 0.08 -46.43 24.94
CA ASP A 393 0.72 -47.23 25.98
C ASP A 393 1.63 -48.34 25.42
N PRO A 394 2.77 -48.64 26.07
CA PRO A 394 3.70 -49.66 25.59
C PRO A 394 3.04 -51.04 25.58
N PRO A 395 3.00 -51.74 24.43
CA PRO A 395 2.29 -53.02 24.31
C PRO A 395 2.95 -54.14 25.12
N ASP A 396 2.12 -55.05 25.66
CA ASP A 396 2.58 -56.21 26.45
C ASP A 396 3.61 -57.06 25.64
N PRO A 397 4.78 -57.42 26.21
CA PRO A 397 5.90 -58.02 25.45
C PRO A 397 5.71 -59.42 24.81
N ARG A 398 4.47 -59.92 24.65
CA ARG A 398 4.21 -61.38 24.49
C ARG A 398 3.44 -61.84 23.23
N THR A 399 3.03 -60.96 22.30
CA THR A 399 2.16 -61.34 21.16
C THR A 399 2.74 -61.06 19.76
N GLY A 400 3.89 -61.67 19.44
CA GLY A 400 4.55 -61.54 18.13
C GLY A 400 3.80 -62.16 16.94
N ARG A 401 2.88 -61.40 16.31
CA ARG A 401 2.30 -61.71 14.99
C ARG A 401 2.15 -60.46 14.11
N ALA A 402 2.67 -60.51 12.89
CA ALA A 402 2.54 -59.45 11.90
C ALA A 402 1.15 -59.48 11.19
N PRO A 403 0.61 -58.33 10.75
CA PRO A 403 -0.70 -58.24 10.10
C PRO A 403 -0.70 -58.77 8.64
N PRO A 404 -1.85 -59.25 8.12
CA PRO A 404 -1.94 -59.88 6.80
C PRO A 404 -2.05 -58.87 5.64
N ARG A 405 -1.44 -59.20 4.49
CA ARG A 405 -1.52 -58.39 3.26
C ARG A 405 -2.86 -58.55 2.52
N ALA A 406 -3.42 -57.44 2.03
CA ALA A 406 -4.70 -57.42 1.31
C ALA A 406 -4.65 -58.12 -0.08
N ARG A 407 -5.80 -58.67 -0.49
CA ARG A 407 -5.96 -59.51 -1.70
C ARG A 407 -6.46 -58.70 -2.92
N ARG A 408 -5.91 -58.95 -4.12
CA ARG A 408 -6.33 -58.29 -5.38
C ARG A 408 -7.63 -58.89 -5.96
N VAL A 409 -8.38 -58.08 -6.70
CA VAL A 409 -9.60 -58.50 -7.44
C VAL A 409 -9.24 -59.31 -8.68
N GLY A 410 -9.89 -60.45 -8.90
CA GLY A 410 -9.70 -61.24 -10.13
C GLY A 410 -10.36 -60.66 -11.38
N ARG A 411 -11.42 -59.84 -11.24
CA ARG A 411 -12.15 -59.26 -12.38
C ARG A 411 -12.88 -57.95 -12.02
N ALA A 412 -12.70 -56.91 -12.83
CA ALA A 412 -13.46 -55.66 -12.77
C ALA A 412 -14.88 -55.81 -13.37
N CYS A 413 -15.85 -55.03 -12.84
CA CYS A 413 -17.21 -54.93 -13.35
C CYS A 413 -17.28 -54.28 -14.74
N ASP A 414 -18.42 -54.43 -15.42
CA ASP A 414 -18.54 -54.13 -16.85
C ASP A 414 -18.53 -52.61 -17.14
N TYR A 415 -19.07 -51.77 -16.23
CA TYR A 415 -18.93 -50.31 -16.31
C TYR A 415 -17.46 -49.87 -16.15
N CYS A 416 -16.80 -50.28 -15.05
CA CYS A 416 -15.39 -49.96 -14.82
C CYS A 416 -14.52 -50.43 -15.98
N ARG A 417 -14.74 -51.64 -16.50
CA ARG A 417 -14.02 -52.16 -17.68
C ARG A 417 -14.23 -51.29 -18.91
N ARG A 418 -15.48 -50.91 -19.23
CA ARG A 418 -15.82 -50.07 -20.39
C ARG A 418 -15.18 -48.68 -20.31
N LYS A 419 -15.13 -48.10 -19.11
CA LYS A 419 -14.47 -46.80 -18.81
C LYS A 419 -12.98 -46.92 -18.47
N ARG A 420 -12.38 -48.12 -18.54
CA ARG A 420 -10.99 -48.44 -18.14
C ARG A 420 -10.61 -48.07 -16.69
N LEU A 421 -11.60 -47.93 -15.80
CA LEU A 421 -11.42 -47.60 -14.38
C LEU A 421 -11.06 -48.82 -13.53
N LYS A 422 -10.32 -48.59 -12.44
CA LYS A 422 -9.95 -49.62 -11.45
C LYS A 422 -11.15 -49.94 -10.56
N CYS A 423 -11.58 -51.20 -10.53
CA CYS A 423 -12.73 -51.66 -9.74
C CYS A 423 -12.35 -52.00 -8.30
N THR A 424 -13.13 -51.53 -7.33
CA THR A 424 -12.97 -51.84 -5.89
C THR A 424 -13.08 -53.35 -5.61
N PRO A 425 -12.24 -53.93 -4.73
CA PRO A 425 -12.44 -55.29 -4.21
C PRO A 425 -13.72 -55.41 -3.39
N ASN A 426 -14.33 -56.59 -3.41
CA ASN A 426 -15.36 -57.08 -2.46
C ASN A 426 -16.62 -56.22 -2.25
N GLN A 427 -16.77 -55.11 -2.97
CA GLN A 427 -17.90 -54.19 -2.88
C GLN A 427 -18.78 -54.28 -4.15
N ARG A 428 -20.08 -54.48 -3.97
CA ARG A 428 -21.09 -54.51 -5.04
C ARG A 428 -22.39 -53.84 -4.55
N PRO A 429 -22.84 -52.73 -5.19
CA PRO A 429 -22.12 -51.95 -6.20
C PRO A 429 -20.76 -51.44 -5.69
N CYS A 430 -19.72 -51.48 -6.53
CA CYS A 430 -18.41 -50.93 -6.16
C CYS A 430 -18.42 -49.40 -6.26
N PHE A 431 -17.59 -48.73 -5.47
CA PHE A 431 -17.47 -47.27 -5.39
C PHE A 431 -17.77 -46.50 -6.68
N ASN A 432 -17.04 -46.72 -7.79
CA ASN A 432 -17.27 -46.01 -9.06
C ASN A 432 -18.71 -46.16 -9.60
N CYS A 433 -19.35 -47.31 -9.40
CA CYS A 433 -20.72 -47.58 -9.82
C CYS A 433 -21.76 -46.95 -8.90
N GLN A 434 -21.42 -46.68 -7.63
CA GLN A 434 -22.25 -45.85 -6.75
C GLN A 434 -22.07 -44.36 -7.12
N LEU A 435 -20.82 -43.92 -7.32
CA LEU A 435 -20.47 -42.53 -7.63
C LEU A 435 -21.09 -42.02 -8.94
N TYR A 436 -21.21 -42.88 -9.96
CA TYR A 436 -21.80 -42.54 -11.25
C TYR A 436 -23.24 -43.05 -11.42
N ASP A 437 -23.90 -43.52 -10.35
CA ASP A 437 -25.25 -44.12 -10.31
C ASP A 437 -25.55 -45.06 -11.49
N VAL A 438 -24.77 -46.14 -11.60
CA VAL A 438 -24.79 -47.07 -12.73
C VAL A 438 -24.69 -48.53 -12.29
N ASP A 439 -25.49 -49.35 -12.97
CA ASP A 439 -25.71 -50.75 -12.61
C ASP A 439 -24.41 -51.58 -12.57
N CYS A 440 -24.01 -52.05 -11.37
CA CYS A 440 -22.69 -52.63 -11.10
C CYS A 440 -22.59 -54.12 -11.53
N THR A 441 -22.89 -54.37 -12.79
CA THR A 441 -22.94 -55.70 -13.38
C THR A 441 -21.56 -56.30 -13.64
N SER A 442 -21.49 -57.62 -13.64
CA SER A 442 -20.29 -58.41 -14.00
C SER A 442 -20.72 -59.64 -14.81
N LYS A 443 -21.68 -59.44 -15.73
CA LYS A 443 -22.37 -60.49 -16.47
C LYS A 443 -21.68 -60.68 -17.82
N ASP A 444 -20.90 -61.77 -17.94
CA ASP A 444 -20.44 -62.20 -19.25
C ASP A 444 -21.64 -62.44 -20.18
N LEU A 445 -21.56 -61.91 -21.39
CA LEU A 445 -22.13 -62.58 -22.55
C LEU A 445 -21.41 -63.92 -22.70
N ARG A 446 -21.95 -64.97 -22.07
CA ARG A 446 -21.72 -66.33 -22.52
C ARG A 446 -22.08 -66.41 -24.01
N ARG A 447 -21.41 -67.30 -24.72
CA ARG A 447 -21.70 -67.64 -26.13
C ARG A 447 -23.21 -67.80 -26.35
N ARG A 448 -23.70 -67.43 -27.53
CA ARG A 448 -25.06 -67.77 -28.02
C ARG A 448 -25.38 -69.23 -27.63
N PRO A 449 -26.57 -69.47 -27.08
CA PRO A 449 -27.66 -69.90 -27.95
C PRO A 449 -28.42 -68.75 -28.60
N TYR A 450 -29.00 -69.02 -29.78
CA TYR A 450 -30.03 -68.18 -30.39
C TYR A 450 -31.41 -68.78 -30.05
N PRO A 451 -32.52 -68.16 -30.47
CA PRO A 451 -33.54 -67.62 -29.59
C PRO A 451 -34.59 -68.64 -29.15
N GLN A 452 -35.39 -68.27 -28.15
CA GLN A 452 -36.80 -68.65 -28.13
C GLN A 452 -37.61 -67.49 -28.69
N LEU A 453 -37.88 -67.56 -30.00
CA LEU A 453 -38.99 -66.83 -30.61
C LEU A 453 -40.31 -67.40 -30.08
N THR A 454 -41.38 -66.62 -30.24
CA THR A 454 -42.75 -67.09 -30.04
C THR A 454 -43.04 -68.34 -30.89
N ARG A 455 -43.97 -69.17 -30.43
CA ARG A 455 -44.58 -70.23 -31.23
C ARG A 455 -45.05 -69.65 -32.58
N ASP A 456 -44.48 -70.10 -33.69
CA ASP A 456 -45.09 -71.11 -34.58
C ASP A 456 -44.10 -71.49 -35.72
N GLU A 457 -44.45 -72.50 -36.53
CA GLU A 457 -43.63 -73.18 -37.57
C GLU A 457 -44.22 -72.95 -38.99
N PRO A 458 -43.58 -73.35 -40.13
CA PRO A 458 -42.16 -73.68 -40.38
C PRO A 458 -41.55 -72.89 -41.62
N PRO A 459 -41.01 -73.43 -42.76
CA PRO A 459 -39.67 -73.01 -43.23
C PRO A 459 -39.47 -72.69 -44.76
N SER A 460 -38.35 -72.01 -45.12
CA SER A 460 -37.48 -72.38 -46.28
C SER A 460 -36.24 -71.48 -46.52
N GLU A 461 -35.07 -72.12 -46.68
CA GLU A 461 -33.96 -71.82 -47.63
C GLU A 461 -33.09 -70.52 -47.56
N GLN A 462 -32.04 -70.50 -48.39
CA GLN A 462 -30.77 -69.73 -48.41
C GLN A 462 -30.31 -69.54 -49.89
N PRO A 463 -29.19 -68.86 -50.26
CA PRO A 463 -28.29 -67.91 -49.57
C PRO A 463 -27.89 -66.67 -50.45
N ALA A 464 -26.87 -65.88 -50.02
CA ALA A 464 -25.63 -65.57 -50.78
C ALA A 464 -25.19 -64.10 -51.09
N ILE A 465 -23.85 -63.88 -51.00
CA ILE A 465 -22.93 -63.15 -51.94
C ILE A 465 -22.71 -61.60 -51.90
N TYR A 466 -21.42 -61.22 -51.72
CA TYR A 466 -20.63 -60.05 -52.23
C TYR A 466 -21.01 -58.57 -51.87
N ASN A 467 -20.16 -57.53 -52.01
CA ASN A 467 -18.68 -57.32 -51.98
C ASN A 467 -18.31 -55.79 -52.15
N ASP A 468 -17.10 -55.39 -51.70
CA ASP A 468 -16.16 -54.39 -52.28
C ASP A 468 -16.27 -52.82 -52.25
N GLN A 469 -15.05 -52.21 -52.17
CA GLN A 469 -14.54 -50.94 -52.80
C GLN A 469 -15.12 -49.56 -52.37
N ASN A 470 -14.46 -48.37 -52.47
CA ASN A 470 -13.07 -47.87 -52.79
C ASN A 470 -12.98 -46.34 -52.46
N SER A 471 -11.87 -45.56 -52.49
CA SER A 471 -10.41 -45.77 -52.27
C SER A 471 -9.59 -44.43 -52.41
N ALA A 472 -8.55 -44.23 -51.58
CA ALA A 472 -7.41 -43.27 -51.75
C ALA A 472 -7.72 -41.74 -51.74
N SER A 473 -6.77 -40.79 -51.61
CA SER A 473 -5.27 -40.78 -51.51
C SER A 473 -4.81 -39.74 -50.44
N LEU A 474 -3.63 -39.74 -49.78
CA LEU A 474 -2.20 -39.99 -50.13
C LEU A 474 -1.61 -38.92 -51.08
N ILE A 475 -0.34 -38.46 -51.02
CA ILE A 475 0.93 -38.82 -50.31
C ILE A 475 1.79 -37.50 -50.09
N GLU A 476 3.01 -37.35 -49.53
CA GLU A 476 4.13 -38.20 -48.98
C GLU A 476 5.05 -37.37 -48.01
N GLU A 477 6.16 -37.95 -47.50
CA GLU A 477 7.37 -37.27 -46.92
C GLU A 477 8.62 -37.54 -47.81
N PRO A 478 9.84 -37.01 -47.51
CA PRO A 478 10.87 -37.87 -46.88
C PRO A 478 11.93 -37.15 -45.98
N SER A 479 12.95 -37.89 -45.52
CA SER A 479 13.94 -37.50 -44.48
C SER A 479 15.41 -37.91 -44.79
N VAL A 480 16.34 -37.71 -43.82
CA VAL A 480 17.67 -38.38 -43.59
C VAL A 480 18.93 -37.46 -43.44
N VAL A 481 19.79 -37.85 -42.48
CA VAL A 481 21.07 -37.32 -41.88
C VAL A 481 22.35 -37.52 -42.76
N PRO A 482 23.64 -37.20 -42.39
CA PRO A 482 24.27 -36.86 -41.08
C PRO A 482 25.37 -35.73 -41.06
N ALA A 483 26.22 -35.69 -40.02
CA ALA A 483 27.14 -34.60 -39.61
C ALA A 483 28.66 -34.81 -39.95
N VAL A 484 29.49 -33.78 -39.70
CA VAL A 484 30.98 -33.79 -39.78
C VAL A 484 31.63 -32.97 -38.63
N ASP A 485 32.83 -33.37 -38.19
CA ASP A 485 33.65 -32.82 -37.07
C ASP A 485 34.72 -31.81 -37.57
N SER A 486 35.12 -30.82 -36.75
CA SER A 486 36.39 -30.09 -36.91
C SER A 486 36.91 -29.52 -35.57
N ARG A 487 38.23 -29.48 -35.37
CA ARG A 487 38.89 -29.35 -34.04
C ARG A 487 40.09 -28.38 -34.04
N ILE A 488 40.20 -27.57 -32.97
CA ILE A 488 41.35 -27.44 -31.99
C ILE A 488 42.80 -27.26 -32.56
N PRO A 489 43.78 -26.55 -31.93
CA PRO A 489 43.82 -25.46 -30.92
C PRO A 489 44.73 -24.27 -31.35
N LEU A 490 45.08 -23.35 -30.42
CA LEU A 490 46.46 -23.08 -29.91
C LEU A 490 46.41 -21.84 -28.98
N THR A 491 46.40 -22.00 -27.64
CA THR A 491 47.55 -22.00 -26.69
C THR A 491 48.22 -20.65 -26.45
N GLY A 492 48.42 -20.30 -25.18
CA GLY A 492 49.04 -19.06 -24.72
C GLY A 492 49.02 -18.95 -23.19
N ASP A 493 49.87 -19.74 -22.53
CA ASP A 493 50.12 -19.74 -21.08
C ASP A 493 50.91 -18.45 -20.67
N CYS A 494 51.31 -18.15 -19.42
CA CYS A 494 51.49 -18.93 -18.20
C CYS A 494 51.65 -17.99 -16.97
N ASP A 495 51.25 -18.47 -15.77
CA ASP A 495 51.79 -18.24 -14.40
C ASP A 495 51.99 -16.78 -13.86
N ASP A 496 52.16 -16.48 -12.56
CA ASP A 496 52.18 -17.29 -11.32
C ASP A 496 51.65 -16.48 -10.09
N ASN A 497 51.49 -17.17 -8.94
CA ASN A 497 51.56 -16.72 -7.53
C ASN A 497 51.61 -15.20 -7.22
N SER A 498 50.81 -14.72 -6.26
CA SER A 498 51.22 -14.78 -4.84
C SER A 498 50.13 -14.37 -3.84
N ARG A 499 50.33 -14.74 -2.56
CA ARG A 499 49.59 -14.25 -1.39
C ARG A 499 50.30 -13.03 -0.78
N ASN A 500 49.56 -12.12 -0.16
CA ASN A 500 49.60 -11.93 1.31
C ASN A 500 48.60 -10.87 1.80
N ASP A 501 48.43 -10.83 3.12
CA ASP A 501 47.65 -9.85 3.88
C ASP A 501 48.11 -8.40 3.67
N HIS A 502 47.26 -7.44 4.04
CA HIS A 502 47.61 -6.52 5.12
C HIS A 502 46.37 -5.84 5.73
N GLN A 503 46.24 -5.94 7.05
CA GLN A 503 45.52 -4.96 7.86
C GLN A 503 46.38 -3.68 7.96
N LEU A 504 45.75 -2.49 8.07
CA LEU A 504 45.90 -1.58 9.23
C LEU A 504 45.20 -0.21 9.01
N THR A 505 44.80 0.38 10.13
CA THR A 505 44.40 1.79 10.32
C THR A 505 45.45 2.46 11.25
N PRO A 506 45.31 3.69 11.81
CA PRO A 506 44.51 4.88 11.47
C PRO A 506 45.34 6.21 11.45
N SER A 507 44.65 7.37 11.29
CA SER A 507 45.04 8.69 11.87
C SER A 507 46.16 9.50 11.13
N SER A 508 46.39 10.82 11.32
CA SER A 508 45.70 11.90 12.08
C SER A 508 46.23 13.33 11.75
N TRP A 509 45.56 14.37 12.29
CA TRP A 509 45.96 15.81 12.44
C TRP A 509 45.86 16.71 11.18
N SER A 510 45.65 18.05 11.27
CA SER A 510 45.61 18.98 12.43
C SER A 510 44.48 20.04 12.37
N GLN A 511 44.29 20.80 13.46
CA GLN A 511 43.23 21.82 13.69
C GLN A 511 43.50 23.15 12.94
N GLY A 512 42.47 23.89 12.51
CA GLY A 512 41.82 25.00 13.27
C GLY A 512 41.87 26.31 12.45
N PRO A 513 41.19 27.43 12.82
CA PRO A 513 40.52 27.74 14.09
C PRO A 513 38.99 27.98 13.97
N ASP A 514 38.38 28.37 15.09
CA ASP A 514 36.96 28.75 15.25
C ASP A 514 36.73 30.26 14.99
N LEU A 515 35.51 30.66 14.62
CA LEU A 515 35.10 32.07 14.54
C LEU A 515 33.56 32.24 14.58
N SER A 516 33.04 32.49 15.77
CA SER A 516 31.63 32.84 15.99
C SER A 516 31.43 34.36 16.06
N THR A 517 30.59 34.92 15.18
CA THR A 517 29.77 36.14 15.36
C THR A 517 29.10 36.56 14.04
N GLY A 518 27.92 37.20 14.11
CA GLY A 518 27.49 38.15 13.07
C GLY A 518 26.69 37.61 11.88
N ILE A 519 25.51 37.01 12.11
CA ILE A 519 24.38 37.14 11.17
C ILE A 519 23.30 37.94 11.90
N GLY A 520 23.06 39.18 11.46
CA GLY A 520 22.03 40.06 12.01
C GLY A 520 20.64 39.79 11.42
N ASN A 521 19.60 40.23 12.12
CA ASN A 521 18.22 40.16 11.62
C ASN A 521 18.08 40.91 10.30
N SER A 522 17.70 40.21 9.22
CA SER A 522 17.30 40.80 7.94
C SER A 522 15.79 40.74 7.67
N THR A 523 15.01 40.19 8.62
CA THR A 523 13.55 40.03 8.50
C THR A 523 12.74 41.25 8.95
N GLN A 524 13.34 42.20 9.70
CA GLN A 524 12.59 43.32 10.30
C GLN A 524 12.26 44.48 9.34
N ASP A 525 12.90 44.57 8.18
CA ASP A 525 12.61 45.64 7.21
C ASP A 525 11.23 45.46 6.53
N PHE A 526 10.80 44.22 6.28
CA PHE A 526 9.58 43.97 5.51
C PHE A 526 8.30 44.30 6.29
N ASP A 527 8.24 43.95 7.59
CA ASP A 527 7.14 44.32 8.49
C ASP A 527 7.04 45.84 8.69
N THR A 528 8.17 46.54 8.62
CA THR A 528 8.23 48.01 8.73
C THR A 528 7.61 48.68 7.52
N VAL A 529 7.94 48.22 6.31
CA VAL A 529 7.32 48.70 5.05
C VAL A 529 5.80 48.45 5.03
N LEU A 530 5.33 47.32 5.56
CA LEU A 530 3.89 47.03 5.63
C LEU A 530 3.14 47.92 6.64
N ARG A 531 3.79 48.31 7.74
CA ARG A 531 3.23 49.28 8.70
C ARG A 531 3.15 50.70 8.13
N ASP A 532 4.18 51.16 7.43
CA ASP A 532 4.21 52.51 6.86
C ASP A 532 3.21 52.69 5.69
N LEU A 533 2.77 51.58 5.07
CA LEU A 533 1.65 51.56 4.12
C LEU A 533 0.25 51.58 4.78
N GLY A 534 0.16 51.56 6.12
CA GLY A 534 -1.09 51.71 6.87
C GLY A 534 -2.01 50.48 6.88
N ILE A 535 -1.53 49.31 6.46
CA ILE A 535 -2.35 48.09 6.35
C ILE A 535 -2.22 47.25 7.61
N GLY A 536 -3.12 47.47 8.58
CA GLY A 536 -3.17 46.71 9.83
C GLY A 536 -4.08 45.48 9.75
N PHE A 537 -3.50 44.29 9.91
CA PHE A 537 -4.22 43.03 10.20
C PHE A 537 -3.79 42.48 11.57
N SER A 538 -4.62 41.62 12.18
CA SER A 538 -4.21 40.87 13.38
C SER A 538 -3.03 39.95 13.06
N SER A 539 -2.07 39.89 13.99
CA SER A 539 -0.83 39.13 13.91
C SER A 539 -1.02 37.61 13.86
N ASP A 540 -2.18 37.13 14.32
CA ASP A 540 -2.25 35.82 14.98
C ASP A 540 -2.40 34.64 13.99
N PHE A 541 -2.48 34.95 12.69
CA PHE A 541 -2.55 33.98 11.60
C PHE A 541 -1.18 33.60 11.01
N TRP A 542 -0.13 34.40 11.24
CA TRP A 542 1.16 34.26 10.52
C TRP A 542 2.36 33.82 11.37
N ASP A 543 2.32 33.94 12.70
CA ASP A 543 3.49 33.69 13.58
C ASP A 543 3.67 32.21 14.00
N MET A 544 3.27 31.26 13.13
CA MET A 544 3.20 29.83 13.46
C MET A 544 4.55 29.09 13.35
N ASP A 545 5.60 29.72 12.80
CA ASP A 545 6.95 29.15 12.69
C ASP A 545 7.79 29.26 13.99
N ARG A 546 7.39 30.11 14.96
CA ARG A 546 8.20 30.35 16.18
C ARG A 546 8.09 29.27 17.24
N THR A 547 6.94 28.60 17.36
CA THR A 547 6.66 27.63 18.45
C THR A 547 7.32 26.26 18.27
N MET A 548 7.92 25.98 17.10
CA MET A 548 8.63 24.72 16.82
C MET A 548 10.13 24.74 17.17
N ALA A 549 10.69 25.90 17.57
CA ALA A 549 12.12 26.04 17.85
C ALA A 549 12.54 25.80 19.32
N THR A 550 11.59 25.68 20.25
CA THR A 550 11.84 25.75 21.71
C THR A 550 11.45 24.48 22.46
N SER A 551 12.15 23.37 22.23
CA SER A 551 12.07 22.16 23.09
C SER A 551 13.34 21.31 23.16
N LEU A 552 14.47 21.75 22.57
CA LEU A 552 15.69 20.93 22.42
C LEU A 552 16.99 21.55 22.97
N SER A 553 16.92 22.30 24.08
CA SER A 553 18.11 22.59 24.90
C SER A 553 17.79 23.14 26.30
N GLU A 554 17.47 22.30 27.29
CA GLU A 554 17.48 22.76 28.70
C GLU A 554 17.71 21.64 29.75
N THR A 555 18.93 21.12 29.81
CA THR A 555 19.47 20.44 31.01
C THR A 555 20.96 20.74 31.14
N CYS A 556 21.40 21.19 32.33
CA CYS A 556 22.70 21.80 32.62
C CYS A 556 22.96 23.14 31.90
N GLY A 557 23.54 24.16 32.53
CA GLY A 557 23.88 24.29 33.96
C GLY A 557 25.00 25.30 34.22
N ASP A 558 24.84 26.07 35.30
CA ASP A 558 25.88 26.77 36.07
C ASP A 558 26.65 28.00 35.50
N PHE A 559 26.30 29.15 36.12
CA PHE A 559 27.16 30.23 36.65
C PHE A 559 27.82 31.34 35.77
N ALA A 560 27.62 32.56 36.29
CA ALA A 560 28.49 33.76 36.30
C ALA A 560 28.47 34.78 35.12
N GLN A 561 28.34 36.06 35.52
CA GLN A 561 28.63 37.30 34.76
C GLN A 561 29.97 37.91 35.29
N PRO A 562 30.35 39.20 35.08
CA PRO A 562 29.93 40.25 34.11
C PRO A 562 31.13 41.07 33.50
N THR A 563 30.85 42.24 32.87
CA THR A 563 31.73 43.45 32.68
C THR A 563 32.88 43.44 31.63
N VAL A 564 33.41 44.55 31.04
CA VAL A 564 33.06 46.01 30.85
C VAL A 564 34.01 46.65 29.79
N ALA A 565 33.68 47.85 29.24
CA ALA A 565 34.52 48.82 28.48
C ALA A 565 34.80 48.50 26.97
N VAL A 566 34.73 49.41 25.97
CA VAL A 566 35.19 50.83 25.78
C VAL A 566 36.70 50.87 25.45
N ASP A 567 37.20 51.45 24.34
CA ASP A 567 37.09 52.86 23.89
C ASP A 567 37.27 53.13 22.35
N SER A 568 37.33 54.42 21.99
CA SER A 568 37.42 55.11 20.69
C SER A 568 38.85 55.22 20.09
N VAL A 569 39.09 55.70 18.85
CA VAL A 569 39.24 57.10 18.32
C VAL A 569 39.41 56.95 16.76
N GLY A 570 38.93 57.77 15.81
CA GLY A 570 39.09 59.22 15.52
C GLY A 570 40.26 59.47 14.51
N THR A 571 40.31 60.46 13.59
CA THR A 571 39.47 61.66 13.28
C THR A 571 39.74 62.24 11.85
N ASP A 572 38.76 62.99 11.30
CA ASP A 572 38.84 64.23 10.47
C ASP A 572 39.42 64.35 9.02
N ALA A 573 38.50 64.51 8.07
CA ALA A 573 38.15 65.72 7.27
C ALA A 573 39.10 66.43 6.23
N GLY A 574 38.52 66.88 5.10
CA GLY A 574 39.00 68.09 4.38
C GLY A 574 38.63 68.36 2.89
N VAL A 575 37.79 69.40 2.64
CA VAL A 575 37.83 70.39 1.50
C VAL A 575 37.40 70.00 0.04
N ALA A 576 36.16 70.42 -0.34
CA ALA A 576 35.75 71.31 -1.48
C ALA A 576 36.50 71.34 -2.86
N LYS A 577 35.94 71.70 -4.04
CA LYS A 577 34.83 72.64 -4.40
C LYS A 577 34.43 72.63 -5.92
N ASP A 578 33.27 73.21 -6.26
CA ASP A 578 32.80 73.83 -7.55
C ASP A 578 32.79 73.07 -8.92
N GLY A 579 31.71 73.25 -9.72
CA GLY A 579 31.69 72.87 -11.16
C GLY A 579 30.31 72.76 -11.85
N LEU A 580 29.68 73.87 -12.27
CA LEU A 580 28.38 73.90 -12.97
C LEU A 580 28.52 74.06 -14.49
N THR A 581 27.81 73.26 -15.32
CA THR A 581 27.10 73.78 -16.53
C THR A 581 26.09 72.79 -17.13
N GLN A 582 25.15 73.31 -17.93
CA GLN A 582 24.10 72.58 -18.65
C GLN A 582 24.52 72.29 -20.10
N LEU A 583 23.98 71.22 -20.72
CA LEU A 583 23.06 71.33 -21.86
C LEU A 583 22.44 69.96 -22.25
N ARG A 584 21.60 69.91 -23.29
CA ARG A 584 20.45 68.99 -23.39
C ARG A 584 20.10 68.62 -24.84
N VAL A 585 19.36 67.52 -25.01
CA VAL A 585 18.43 67.18 -26.13
C VAL A 585 18.98 66.43 -27.38
N ASN A 586 18.27 65.34 -27.71
CA ASN A 586 18.10 64.61 -28.99
C ASN A 586 19.27 63.86 -29.65
N ALA A 587 19.02 62.94 -30.61
CA ALA A 587 17.94 61.96 -30.86
C ALA A 587 18.21 61.26 -32.22
N ASP A 588 17.44 60.19 -32.49
CA ASP A 588 17.16 59.60 -33.81
C ASP A 588 18.26 58.86 -34.59
N ALA A 589 17.79 57.75 -35.15
CA ALA A 589 18.51 56.71 -35.86
C ALA A 589 19.16 57.15 -37.20
N PHE A 590 20.13 56.38 -37.70
CA PHE A 590 19.89 55.42 -38.80
C PHE A 590 21.12 54.51 -39.08
N SER A 591 20.86 53.34 -39.67
CA SER A 591 21.85 52.42 -40.29
C SER A 591 22.17 52.90 -41.74
N PRO A 592 23.17 52.37 -42.53
CA PRO A 592 23.97 51.16 -42.28
C PRO A 592 25.47 51.14 -42.75
N SER A 593 26.15 50.03 -42.43
CA SER A 593 26.93 49.17 -43.38
C SER A 593 28.46 48.95 -43.23
N SER A 594 28.79 47.64 -43.19
CA SER A 594 29.83 46.95 -43.99
C SER A 594 31.17 46.50 -43.36
N LYS A 595 31.60 45.31 -43.83
CA LYS A 595 32.95 44.68 -43.83
C LYS A 595 33.40 43.86 -42.60
N LEU A 596 33.28 42.54 -42.76
CA LEU A 596 34.01 41.47 -42.05
C LEU A 596 35.52 41.47 -42.42
N PRO A 597 36.39 40.82 -41.61
CA PRO A 597 36.80 39.47 -42.01
C PRO A 597 36.93 38.42 -40.88
N ALA A 598 37.09 37.18 -41.35
CA ALA A 598 37.29 35.87 -40.72
C ALA A 598 38.36 35.76 -39.59
N ARG A 599 38.52 34.65 -38.81
CA ARG A 599 37.95 33.28 -38.88
C ARG A 599 38.19 32.47 -37.55
N ARG A 600 37.16 31.79 -37.01
CA ARG A 600 37.20 30.63 -36.07
C ARG A 600 37.96 30.81 -34.72
N ALA A 601 37.64 30.09 -33.63
CA ALA A 601 36.73 28.96 -33.42
C ALA A 601 35.98 29.07 -32.05
N GLY A 602 34.90 28.28 -31.88
CA GLY A 602 34.27 28.02 -30.57
C GLY A 602 32.76 28.29 -30.48
N GLY A 603 31.95 27.23 -30.43
CA GLY A 603 30.66 27.23 -29.72
C GLY A 603 29.45 27.99 -30.30
N ARG A 604 28.89 27.55 -31.44
CA ARG A 604 27.46 27.71 -31.78
C ARG A 604 26.95 26.48 -32.56
N VAL A 605 25.68 26.13 -32.37
CA VAL A 605 24.96 25.07 -33.12
C VAL A 605 23.83 25.73 -33.90
N SER A 606 23.58 25.30 -35.14
CA SER A 606 22.58 25.89 -36.03
C SER A 606 22.08 24.91 -37.09
N ASN A 607 20.76 24.85 -37.26
CA ASN A 607 19.97 24.18 -38.31
C ASN A 607 20.12 22.67 -38.52
N ILE A 608 18.98 22.04 -38.82
CA ILE A 608 18.82 20.61 -39.14
C ILE A 608 19.48 20.21 -40.47
N GLU A 609 19.76 21.19 -41.34
CA GLU A 609 20.51 21.05 -42.60
C GLU A 609 21.94 20.52 -42.39
N SER A 610 22.46 20.59 -41.16
CA SER A 610 23.74 19.99 -40.76
C SER A 610 23.73 18.47 -40.58
N LEU A 611 22.53 17.83 -40.58
CA LEU A 611 22.36 16.38 -40.36
C LEU A 611 22.10 15.58 -41.65
N ILE A 612 21.86 16.25 -42.78
CA ILE A 612 21.67 15.58 -44.07
C ILE A 612 22.95 15.74 -44.89
N GLY A 613 23.71 14.65 -45.03
CA GLY A 613 24.88 14.62 -45.90
C GLY A 613 24.50 14.87 -47.36
N ALA A 614 25.07 15.93 -47.95
CA ALA A 614 24.84 16.28 -49.34
C ALA A 614 25.59 15.33 -50.29
N ASP A 615 25.04 14.13 -50.51
CA ASP A 615 25.25 13.24 -51.67
C ASP A 615 24.33 11.99 -51.62
N VAL A 616 23.02 12.18 -51.41
CA VAL A 616 22.04 11.08 -51.41
C VAL A 616 20.99 11.29 -52.51
N HIS A 617 21.06 10.47 -53.55
CA HIS A 617 20.06 10.47 -54.64
C HIS A 617 18.68 9.95 -54.15
N PRO A 618 17.54 10.44 -54.69
CA PRO A 618 16.20 10.12 -54.18
C PRO A 618 15.77 8.63 -54.23
N ALA A 619 16.56 7.74 -54.85
CA ALA A 619 16.20 6.34 -55.04
C ALA A 619 16.49 5.44 -53.81
N ASN A 620 17.36 5.85 -52.88
CA ASN A 620 17.86 4.98 -51.80
C ASN A 620 17.26 5.26 -50.40
N VAL A 621 16.13 5.97 -50.32
CA VAL A 621 15.51 6.40 -49.03
C VAL A 621 14.92 5.22 -48.22
N GLN A 622 14.81 4.02 -48.79
CA GLN A 622 14.12 2.88 -48.14
C GLN A 622 14.92 2.15 -47.03
N THR A 623 16.21 2.44 -46.82
CA THR A 623 17.08 1.61 -45.94
C THR A 623 17.88 2.40 -44.88
N SER A 624 17.50 3.63 -44.54
CA SER A 624 18.24 4.48 -43.58
C SER A 624 17.44 4.87 -42.32
N VAL A 625 16.62 3.96 -41.79
CA VAL A 625 15.99 4.10 -40.46
C VAL A 625 16.64 3.08 -39.49
N PRO A 626 17.17 3.50 -38.33
CA PRO A 626 17.72 2.57 -37.35
C PRO A 626 16.66 1.58 -36.85
N PRO A 627 16.96 0.27 -36.77
CA PRO A 627 16.07 -0.71 -36.16
C PRO A 627 15.77 -0.32 -34.70
N GLY A 628 14.51 -0.01 -34.41
CA GLY A 628 14.05 0.41 -33.09
C GLY A 628 13.26 1.72 -33.06
N LEU A 629 13.35 2.59 -34.08
CA LEU A 629 12.62 3.87 -34.07
C LEU A 629 11.15 3.77 -34.51
N PHE A 630 10.79 2.75 -35.30
CA PHE A 630 9.39 2.46 -35.67
C PHE A 630 9.16 0.94 -35.78
N VAL A 631 8.11 0.44 -35.14
CA VAL A 631 7.55 -0.92 -35.38
C VAL A 631 6.23 -0.77 -36.11
N ARG A 632 6.25 -0.86 -37.45
CA ARG A 632 5.02 -0.81 -38.26
C ARG A 632 4.35 -2.19 -38.26
N LYS A 633 3.31 -2.37 -37.43
CA LYS A 633 2.56 -3.64 -37.32
C LYS A 633 1.09 -3.51 -37.76
N ASN A 634 0.92 -3.40 -39.07
CA ASN A 634 -0.36 -3.43 -39.80
C ASN A 634 -1.33 -2.26 -39.52
N GLU A 635 -2.39 -2.16 -40.32
CA GLU A 635 -3.03 -0.87 -40.66
C GLU A 635 -4.20 -0.44 -39.76
N VAL A 636 -4.35 -1.00 -38.54
CA VAL A 636 -5.62 -0.89 -37.78
C VAL A 636 -5.51 -0.21 -36.40
N VAL A 637 -4.38 -0.27 -35.69
CA VAL A 637 -4.22 0.38 -34.37
C VAL A 637 -2.81 0.94 -34.18
N ALA A 638 -2.70 2.21 -33.80
CA ALA A 638 -1.44 2.85 -33.42
C ALA A 638 -1.68 3.98 -32.39
N ASN A 639 -1.78 3.61 -31.10
CA ASN A 639 -1.69 4.58 -30.00
C ASN A 639 -0.20 4.78 -29.67
N TYR A 640 0.24 6.03 -29.52
CA TYR A 640 1.65 6.41 -29.39
C TYR A 640 1.89 7.25 -28.14
N ILE A 641 3.02 7.03 -27.45
CA ILE A 641 3.47 7.85 -26.33
C ILE A 641 4.87 8.37 -26.64
N GLY A 642 5.01 9.70 -26.73
CA GLY A 642 6.29 10.37 -26.91
C GLY A 642 6.12 11.85 -27.24
N PHE A 643 6.86 12.71 -26.54
CA PHE A 643 6.91 14.15 -26.81
C PHE A 643 7.42 14.43 -28.24
N ASN A 644 7.01 15.60 -28.78
CA ASN A 644 7.44 16.27 -30.03
C ASN A 644 6.45 16.30 -31.22
N SER A 645 5.24 15.73 -31.14
CA SER A 645 4.31 15.71 -32.30
C SER A 645 3.37 16.93 -32.47
N VAL A 646 3.26 17.82 -31.48
CA VAL A 646 2.30 18.96 -31.52
C VAL A 646 2.87 20.15 -32.29
N GLY A 647 4.06 20.64 -31.90
CA GLY A 647 4.62 21.88 -32.45
C GLY A 647 4.91 21.85 -33.96
N ALA A 648 5.31 20.69 -34.49
CA ALA A 648 5.54 20.53 -35.93
C ALA A 648 4.24 20.62 -36.73
N THR A 649 3.20 19.93 -36.28
CA THR A 649 1.86 19.94 -36.89
C THR A 649 1.25 21.34 -36.83
N LEU A 650 1.29 21.99 -35.66
CA LEU A 650 0.75 23.34 -35.48
C LEU A 650 1.47 24.37 -36.36
N ALA A 651 2.82 24.32 -36.43
CA ALA A 651 3.60 25.23 -37.27
C ALA A 651 3.37 25.01 -38.78
N LEU A 652 3.14 23.76 -39.21
CA LEU A 652 2.78 23.45 -40.59
C LEU A 652 1.37 23.92 -40.93
N CYS A 653 0.37 23.67 -40.07
CA CYS A 653 -1.01 24.13 -40.30
C CYS A 653 -1.12 25.66 -40.27
N LEU A 654 -0.44 26.34 -39.34
CA LEU A 654 -0.35 27.81 -39.32
C LEU A 654 0.28 28.35 -40.60
N LYS A 655 1.36 27.72 -41.08
CA LYS A 655 2.02 28.12 -42.32
C LYS A 655 1.13 27.91 -43.54
N ASP A 656 0.54 26.73 -43.70
CA ASP A 656 -0.28 26.39 -44.87
C ASP A 656 -1.57 27.23 -44.92
N ALA A 657 -2.13 27.59 -43.76
CA ALA A 657 -3.25 28.54 -43.68
C ALA A 657 -2.84 29.99 -44.05
N LEU A 658 -1.69 30.47 -43.59
CA LEU A 658 -1.17 31.81 -43.91
C LEU A 658 -0.72 31.93 -45.37
N ASP A 659 -0.10 30.89 -45.93
CA ASP A 659 0.40 30.87 -47.31
C ASP A 659 -0.75 30.66 -48.34
N SER A 660 -1.90 30.10 -47.95
CA SER A 660 -3.02 29.80 -48.86
C SER A 660 -4.14 30.83 -48.93
N GLN A 661 -4.38 31.64 -47.88
CA GLN A 661 -5.42 32.68 -47.89
C GLN A 661 -4.89 34.05 -47.45
N ASN A 662 -4.80 34.97 -48.43
CA ASN A 662 -4.21 36.29 -48.28
C ASN A 662 -5.19 37.31 -47.63
N LEU A 663 -5.75 36.95 -46.47
CA LEU A 663 -6.82 37.66 -45.74
C LEU A 663 -6.59 37.64 -44.21
N PRO A 664 -7.21 38.56 -43.44
CA PRO A 664 -6.71 38.91 -42.11
C PRO A 664 -7.14 37.96 -40.99
N LEU A 665 -6.30 37.89 -39.95
CA LEU A 665 -6.56 37.18 -38.69
C LEU A 665 -7.76 37.78 -37.92
N LYS A 666 -8.96 37.29 -38.25
CA LYS A 666 -10.14 37.28 -37.37
C LYS A 666 -10.41 35.86 -36.86
N ALA A 667 -9.41 35.28 -36.19
CA ALA A 667 -9.71 34.21 -35.25
C ALA A 667 -10.51 34.82 -34.10
N THR A 668 -11.81 34.52 -34.01
CA THR A 668 -12.59 34.87 -32.81
C THR A 668 -12.06 34.05 -31.64
N SER A 669 -12.06 34.62 -30.43
CA SER A 669 -11.56 33.92 -29.24
C SER A 669 -12.34 32.63 -28.97
N LEU A 670 -13.61 32.57 -29.39
CA LEU A 670 -14.41 31.35 -29.43
C LEU A 670 -13.76 30.24 -30.26
N GLY A 671 -13.30 30.52 -31.48
CA GLY A 671 -12.67 29.51 -32.36
C GLY A 671 -11.43 28.89 -31.72
N PHE A 672 -10.54 29.72 -31.16
CA PHE A 672 -9.32 29.25 -30.50
C PHE A 672 -9.55 28.60 -29.12
N LEU A 673 -10.75 28.76 -28.53
CA LEU A 673 -11.20 27.99 -27.36
C LEU A 673 -11.85 26.66 -27.78
N ILE A 674 -12.62 26.64 -28.88
CA ILE A 674 -13.14 25.40 -29.48
C ILE A 674 -11.99 24.51 -29.96
N GLU A 675 -10.91 25.07 -30.52
CA GLU A 675 -9.68 24.33 -30.87
C GLU A 675 -8.91 23.79 -29.64
N ALA A 676 -9.10 24.37 -28.45
CA ALA A 676 -8.51 23.86 -27.21
C ALA A 676 -9.33 22.72 -26.58
N GLY A 677 -10.63 22.64 -26.86
CA GLY A 677 -11.52 21.56 -26.39
C GLY A 677 -11.02 20.15 -26.75
N PRO A 678 -10.61 19.86 -28.00
CA PRO A 678 -9.95 18.62 -28.41
C PRO A 678 -8.62 18.28 -27.74
N HIS A 679 -8.16 19.08 -26.78
CA HIS A 679 -6.99 18.80 -25.93
C HIS A 679 -7.35 18.66 -24.44
N VAL A 680 -8.65 18.62 -24.12
CA VAL A 680 -9.19 18.16 -22.84
C VAL A 680 -9.37 16.64 -22.93
N ASP A 681 -8.26 15.91 -23.01
CA ASP A 681 -8.27 14.44 -23.02
C ASP A 681 -8.69 13.91 -21.65
N GLU A 682 -9.90 13.34 -21.56
CA GLU A 682 -10.28 12.52 -20.41
C GLU A 682 -9.64 11.13 -20.53
N VAL A 683 -9.10 10.59 -19.43
CA VAL A 683 -8.35 9.32 -19.44
C VAL A 683 -9.26 8.10 -19.72
N GLY A 684 -10.58 8.28 -19.75
CA GLY A 684 -11.55 7.22 -20.06
C GLY A 684 -11.68 6.12 -19.00
N LEU A 685 -11.03 6.32 -17.84
CA LEU A 685 -11.10 5.42 -16.69
C LEU A 685 -12.35 5.73 -15.88
N THR A 686 -13.31 4.80 -15.86
CA THR A 686 -14.41 4.86 -14.90
C THR A 686 -13.86 4.58 -13.50
N SER A 687 -14.14 5.46 -12.54
CA SER A 687 -13.70 5.26 -11.15
C SER A 687 -14.30 3.96 -10.60
N MET A 688 -13.45 3.06 -10.10
CA MET A 688 -13.90 1.76 -9.54
C MET A 688 -14.27 1.86 -8.05
N VAL A 689 -14.36 3.08 -7.50
CA VAL A 689 -14.81 3.32 -6.12
C VAL A 689 -16.34 3.32 -6.09
N ASP A 690 -16.92 2.32 -5.43
CA ASP A 690 -18.36 2.33 -5.13
C ASP A 690 -18.65 3.44 -4.09
N THR A 691 -19.13 4.58 -4.58
CA THR A 691 -19.44 5.75 -3.75
C THR A 691 -20.59 5.52 -2.78
N SER A 692 -21.37 4.44 -2.92
CA SER A 692 -22.41 4.06 -1.94
C SER A 692 -21.81 3.46 -0.65
N LEU A 693 -20.64 2.83 -0.73
CA LEU A 693 -19.94 2.21 0.41
C LEU A 693 -19.17 3.22 1.28
N ILE A 694 -19.00 4.45 0.81
CA ILE A 694 -18.31 5.52 1.54
C ILE A 694 -19.08 5.87 2.82
N ASP A 695 -18.41 5.80 3.97
CA ASP A 695 -18.98 6.23 5.24
C ASP A 695 -19.00 7.77 5.34
N LEU A 696 -20.15 8.34 5.73
CA LEU A 696 -20.32 9.77 5.95
C LEU A 696 -20.29 10.08 7.46
N PRO A 697 -19.68 11.20 7.88
CA PRO A 697 -19.75 11.65 9.27
C PRO A 697 -21.19 12.04 9.66
N PRO A 698 -21.52 12.17 10.96
CA PRO A 698 -22.85 12.58 11.41
C PRO A 698 -23.29 13.90 10.77
N HIS A 699 -24.55 14.00 10.36
CA HIS A 699 -25.08 15.16 9.61
C HIS A 699 -24.83 16.49 10.33
N GLU A 700 -25.06 16.56 11.65
CA GLU A 700 -24.84 17.77 12.45
C GLU A 700 -23.37 18.20 12.44
N VAL A 701 -22.44 17.25 12.60
CA VAL A 701 -20.99 17.47 12.56
C VAL A 701 -20.55 17.94 11.17
N ALA A 702 -21.10 17.35 10.11
CA ALA A 702 -20.81 17.75 8.73
C ALA A 702 -21.32 19.16 8.42
N MET A 703 -22.56 19.49 8.79
CA MET A 703 -23.13 20.83 8.56
C MET A 703 -22.40 21.91 9.37
N HIS A 704 -21.98 21.60 10.61
CA HIS A 704 -21.17 22.51 11.42
C HIS A 704 -19.80 22.80 10.79
N ALA A 705 -19.11 21.77 10.27
CA ALA A 705 -17.84 21.96 9.55
C ALA A 705 -18.02 22.75 8.24
N ILE A 706 -19.12 22.52 7.49
CA ILE A 706 -19.46 23.34 6.32
C ILE A 706 -19.69 24.80 6.72
N GLU A 707 -20.39 25.06 7.82
CA GLU A 707 -20.63 26.42 8.32
C GLU A 707 -19.33 27.13 8.69
N ALA A 708 -18.42 26.43 9.38
CA ALA A 708 -17.08 26.94 9.68
C ALA A 708 -16.31 27.26 8.39
N PHE A 709 -16.30 26.37 7.39
CA PHE A 709 -15.65 26.60 6.09
C PHE A 709 -16.21 27.83 5.36
N MET A 710 -17.53 27.96 5.27
CA MET A 710 -18.18 29.10 4.58
C MET A 710 -17.82 30.43 5.25
N ARG A 711 -18.02 30.50 6.57
CA ARG A 711 -17.78 31.69 7.39
C ARG A 711 -16.31 32.12 7.42
N ASN A 712 -15.39 31.15 7.50
CA ASN A 712 -13.99 31.43 7.81
C ASN A 712 -13.09 31.48 6.56
N LEU A 713 -13.47 30.84 5.44
CA LEU A 713 -12.58 30.65 4.28
C LEU A 713 -13.23 30.91 2.92
N ASN A 714 -14.46 30.43 2.66
CA ASN A 714 -15.11 30.70 1.37
C ASN A 714 -15.38 32.20 1.16
N VAL A 715 -15.44 32.97 2.25
CA VAL A 715 -15.49 34.44 2.28
C VAL A 715 -14.23 35.12 1.68
N PHE A 716 -13.05 34.49 1.79
CA PHE A 716 -11.78 35.00 1.23
C PHE A 716 -11.44 34.33 -0.10
N TYR A 717 -11.66 33.02 -0.18
CA TYR A 717 -11.43 32.18 -1.35
C TYR A 717 -12.77 31.56 -1.78
N PRO A 718 -13.65 32.30 -2.50
CA PRO A 718 -14.95 31.81 -2.94
C PRO A 718 -14.81 30.78 -4.06
N ILE A 719 -14.40 29.57 -3.66
CA ILE A 719 -14.15 28.41 -4.51
C ILE A 719 -15.49 27.73 -4.85
N VAL A 720 -16.41 27.65 -3.89
CA VAL A 720 -17.76 27.07 -4.11
C VAL A 720 -18.85 28.14 -4.04
N GLU A 721 -19.88 28.00 -4.85
CA GLU A 721 -21.10 28.82 -4.78
C GLU A 721 -21.96 28.30 -3.63
N GLU A 722 -22.20 29.14 -2.61
CA GLU A 722 -22.68 28.69 -1.29
C GLU A 722 -24.08 28.06 -1.33
N GLU A 723 -25.06 28.67 -2.00
CA GLU A 723 -26.43 28.14 -2.08
C GLU A 723 -26.46 26.78 -2.77
N SER A 724 -25.90 26.71 -3.99
CA SER A 724 -25.76 25.48 -4.79
C SER A 724 -25.01 24.37 -4.04
N TYR A 725 -23.93 24.72 -3.35
CA TYR A 725 -23.16 23.78 -2.53
C TYR A 725 -23.94 23.29 -1.30
N ARG A 726 -24.64 24.18 -0.57
CA ARG A 726 -25.46 23.80 0.60
C ARG A 726 -26.64 22.89 0.22
N THR A 727 -27.24 23.10 -0.96
CA THR A 727 -28.24 22.15 -1.50
C THR A 727 -27.59 20.79 -1.79
N ARG A 728 -26.44 20.77 -2.49
CA ARG A 728 -25.76 19.51 -2.84
C ARG A 728 -25.22 18.76 -1.62
N SER A 729 -24.71 19.45 -0.60
CA SER A 729 -24.20 18.83 0.62
C SER A 729 -25.29 18.13 1.46
N GLN A 730 -26.56 18.54 1.31
CA GLN A 730 -27.69 17.84 1.92
C GLN A 730 -27.99 16.51 1.22
N MET A 731 -27.84 16.42 -0.11
CA MET A 731 -28.16 15.21 -0.90
C MET A 731 -27.42 13.95 -0.42
N PHE A 732 -26.20 14.10 0.14
CA PHE A 732 -25.44 13.01 0.75
C PHE A 732 -26.21 12.28 1.87
N TYR A 733 -27.15 12.95 2.53
CA TYR A 733 -27.94 12.44 3.65
C TYR A 733 -29.40 12.15 3.26
N THR A 734 -29.75 12.21 1.97
CA THR A 734 -31.09 11.88 1.46
C THR A 734 -31.07 10.63 0.57
N ALA A 735 -32.25 10.21 0.09
CA ALA A 735 -32.38 9.16 -0.91
C ALA A 735 -31.77 9.53 -2.29
N GLU A 736 -31.35 10.78 -2.48
CA GLU A 736 -30.77 11.28 -3.74
C GLU A 736 -29.24 11.09 -3.79
N ARG A 737 -28.61 10.67 -2.70
CA ARG A 737 -27.16 10.35 -2.62
C ARG A 737 -26.60 9.55 -3.82
N PRO A 738 -27.30 8.54 -4.40
CA PRO A 738 -26.79 7.78 -5.55
C PRO A 738 -26.66 8.59 -6.86
N GLN A 739 -27.12 9.84 -6.90
CA GLN A 739 -27.00 10.75 -8.05
C GLN A 739 -25.69 11.57 -8.03
N LEU A 740 -24.93 11.52 -6.93
CA LEU A 740 -23.71 12.32 -6.73
C LEU A 740 -22.48 11.66 -7.36
N HIS A 741 -21.66 12.45 -8.04
CA HIS A 741 -20.44 11.97 -8.70
C HIS A 741 -19.28 11.81 -7.69
N THR A 742 -18.26 10.99 -8.00
CA THR A 742 -17.07 10.80 -7.16
C THR A 742 -16.42 12.13 -6.73
N MET A 743 -16.39 13.09 -7.65
CA MET A 743 -15.88 14.44 -7.39
C MET A 743 -16.70 15.21 -6.35
N ASP A 744 -18.03 15.02 -6.29
CA ASP A 744 -18.85 15.66 -5.26
C ASP A 744 -18.44 15.16 -3.86
N TYR A 745 -18.16 13.86 -3.71
CA TYR A 745 -17.64 13.30 -2.44
C TYR A 745 -16.26 13.90 -2.11
N ALA A 746 -15.34 13.98 -3.07
CA ALA A 746 -14.01 14.56 -2.87
C ALA A 746 -14.09 16.04 -2.45
N LEU A 747 -14.94 16.83 -3.11
CA LEU A 747 -15.21 18.23 -2.79
C LEU A 747 -15.82 18.35 -1.38
N PHE A 748 -16.82 17.53 -1.07
CA PHE A 748 -17.52 17.50 0.21
C PHE A 748 -16.55 17.24 1.37
N PHE A 749 -15.72 16.20 1.27
CA PHE A 749 -14.76 15.86 2.31
C PHE A 749 -13.64 16.90 2.48
N LEU A 750 -13.19 17.56 1.41
CA LEU A 750 -12.24 18.67 1.56
C LEU A 750 -12.85 19.86 2.28
N VAL A 751 -14.11 20.22 1.97
CA VAL A 751 -14.84 21.27 2.70
C VAL A 751 -15.01 20.90 4.17
N LEU A 752 -15.37 19.64 4.51
CA LEU A 752 -15.44 19.19 5.91
C LEU A 752 -14.07 19.28 6.61
N SER A 753 -13.01 18.80 5.94
CA SER A 753 -11.66 18.77 6.48
C SER A 753 -11.16 20.18 6.81
N ILE A 754 -11.30 21.09 5.85
CA ILE A 754 -10.84 22.47 5.94
C ILE A 754 -11.73 23.29 6.87
N GLY A 755 -13.04 23.00 6.94
CA GLY A 755 -13.94 23.54 7.95
C GLY A 755 -13.46 23.24 9.38
N ALA A 756 -13.14 21.98 9.66
CA ALA A 756 -12.63 21.52 10.95
C ALA A 756 -11.17 21.94 11.25
N LEU A 757 -10.43 22.43 10.26
CA LEU A 757 -9.15 23.14 10.43
C LEU A 757 -9.34 24.63 10.73
N SER A 758 -10.38 25.24 10.15
CA SER A 758 -10.69 26.67 10.32
C SER A 758 -11.35 27.02 11.65
N GLU A 759 -11.89 26.04 12.38
CA GLU A 759 -12.58 26.29 13.64
C GLU A 759 -11.62 26.63 14.78
N THR A 760 -11.79 27.84 15.32
CA THR A 760 -11.10 28.32 16.52
C THR A 760 -11.99 28.18 17.75
N HIS A 761 -11.41 27.69 18.83
CA HIS A 761 -12.04 27.60 20.16
C HIS A 761 -11.06 28.17 21.19
N SER A 762 -11.58 28.81 22.24
CA SER A 762 -10.80 29.59 23.22
C SER A 762 -9.88 28.77 24.15
N GLY A 763 -9.63 27.50 23.84
CA GLY A 763 -8.74 26.60 24.56
C GLY A 763 -7.97 25.61 23.67
N GLY A 764 -7.91 25.85 22.35
CA GLY A 764 -7.38 24.90 21.36
C GLY A 764 -8.49 24.20 20.56
N ARG A 765 -8.11 23.41 19.54
CA ARG A 765 -9.05 22.62 18.72
C ARG A 765 -9.56 21.41 19.53
N SER A 766 -10.82 21.00 19.31
CA SER A 766 -11.32 19.74 19.85
C SER A 766 -10.66 18.55 19.14
N GLU A 767 -10.38 17.48 19.90
CA GLU A 767 -9.85 16.22 19.35
C GLU A 767 -10.79 15.66 18.26
N ASP A 768 -12.10 15.75 18.46
CA ASP A 768 -13.11 15.33 17.47
C ASP A 768 -12.97 16.06 16.12
N MET A 769 -12.60 17.35 16.15
CA MET A 769 -12.44 18.16 14.94
C MET A 769 -11.08 17.92 14.27
N GLU A 770 -10.04 17.56 15.03
CA GLU A 770 -8.77 17.10 14.45
C GLU A 770 -8.91 15.71 13.81
N GLN A 771 -9.66 14.81 14.44
CA GLN A 771 -10.03 13.52 13.87
C GLN A 771 -10.91 13.68 12.61
N LEU A 772 -11.93 14.55 12.63
CA LEU A 772 -12.75 14.87 11.45
C LEU A 772 -11.92 15.47 10.33
N SER A 773 -11.07 16.45 10.64
CA SER A 773 -10.11 17.08 9.71
C SER A 773 -9.29 16.04 8.96
N THR A 774 -8.69 15.11 9.71
CA THR A 774 -7.77 14.09 9.22
C THR A 774 -8.51 12.99 8.45
N GLY A 775 -9.62 12.49 8.99
CA GLY A 775 -10.45 11.46 8.36
C GLY A 775 -11.05 11.92 7.03
N ALA A 776 -11.61 13.12 6.99
CA ALA A 776 -12.19 13.68 5.77
C ALA A 776 -11.11 13.95 4.70
N TYR A 777 -9.94 14.50 5.07
CA TYR A 777 -8.84 14.65 4.12
C TYR A 777 -8.43 13.33 3.45
N HIS A 778 -8.33 12.25 4.24
CA HIS A 778 -8.00 10.93 3.72
C HIS A 778 -9.08 10.37 2.79
N GLN A 779 -10.37 10.59 3.09
CA GLN A 779 -11.47 10.22 2.18
C GLN A 779 -11.43 11.01 0.88
N ALA A 780 -11.07 12.30 0.90
CA ALA A 780 -10.87 13.05 -0.35
C ALA A 780 -9.67 12.52 -1.15
N TRP A 781 -8.57 12.16 -0.47
CA TRP A 781 -7.33 11.71 -1.11
C TRP A 781 -7.50 10.44 -1.93
N THR A 782 -8.30 9.46 -1.47
CA THR A 782 -8.59 8.24 -2.23
C THR A 782 -9.39 8.53 -3.51
N LEU A 783 -10.18 9.60 -3.52
CA LEU A 783 -11.03 10.06 -4.63
C LEU A 783 -10.34 11.09 -5.55
N MET A 784 -9.08 11.45 -5.27
CA MET A 784 -8.33 12.46 -6.03
C MET A 784 -8.15 12.11 -7.51
N GLN A 785 -8.15 10.82 -7.88
CA GLN A 785 -7.81 10.32 -9.21
C GLN A 785 -8.68 10.95 -10.32
N ASP A 786 -10.00 10.92 -10.15
CA ASP A 786 -10.99 11.54 -11.05
C ASP A 786 -10.70 13.03 -11.25
N SER A 787 -10.21 13.72 -10.22
CA SER A 787 -9.88 15.16 -10.25
C SER A 787 -8.59 15.49 -11.01
N ILE A 788 -7.81 14.49 -11.39
CA ILE A 788 -6.70 14.62 -12.34
C ILE A 788 -7.12 14.13 -13.73
N ALA A 789 -7.96 13.09 -13.79
CA ALA A 789 -8.31 12.37 -15.01
C ALA A 789 -9.38 13.05 -15.88
N SER A 790 -10.25 13.88 -15.29
CA SER A 790 -11.31 14.63 -15.99
C SER A 790 -11.25 16.13 -15.61
N PRO A 791 -10.68 17.00 -16.46
CA PRO A 791 -10.61 18.44 -16.21
C PRO A 791 -11.99 19.09 -16.23
N THR A 792 -12.46 19.56 -15.06
CA THR A 792 -13.78 20.17 -14.84
C THR A 792 -13.67 21.32 -13.84
N GLU A 793 -14.68 22.19 -13.77
CA GLU A 793 -14.69 23.25 -12.76
C GLU A 793 -14.66 22.66 -11.33
N THR A 794 -15.33 21.52 -11.10
CA THR A 794 -15.28 20.77 -9.84
C THR A 794 -13.89 20.21 -9.54
N SER A 795 -13.15 19.68 -10.53
CA SER A 795 -11.79 19.20 -10.27
C SER A 795 -10.81 20.34 -9.97
N LEU A 796 -11.00 21.52 -10.57
CA LEU A 796 -10.26 22.72 -10.16
C LEU A 796 -10.60 23.16 -8.73
N GLN A 797 -11.88 23.15 -8.33
CA GLN A 797 -12.30 23.45 -6.95
C GLN A 797 -11.61 22.51 -5.95
N ILE A 798 -11.61 21.20 -6.22
CA ILE A 798 -10.94 20.18 -5.42
C ILE A 798 -9.44 20.45 -5.28
N LEU A 799 -8.74 20.72 -6.40
CA LEU A 799 -7.31 21.00 -6.38
C LEU A 799 -6.96 22.28 -5.60
N LEU A 800 -7.80 23.32 -5.66
CA LEU A 800 -7.62 24.54 -4.87
C LEU A 800 -7.85 24.32 -3.36
N LEU A 801 -8.79 23.45 -2.99
CA LEU A 801 -8.97 23.04 -1.60
C LEU A 801 -7.77 22.22 -1.08
N TYR A 802 -7.14 21.38 -1.91
CA TYR A 802 -5.87 20.73 -1.54
C TYR A 802 -4.74 21.74 -1.26
N VAL A 803 -4.64 22.83 -2.04
CA VAL A 803 -3.69 23.93 -1.75
C VAL A 803 -3.94 24.51 -0.35
N ILE A 804 -5.20 24.83 -0.03
CA ILE A 804 -5.59 25.39 1.28
C ILE A 804 -5.31 24.40 2.42
N HIS A 805 -5.71 23.12 2.29
CA HIS A 805 -5.46 22.11 3.32
C HIS A 805 -3.95 21.93 3.59
N HIS A 806 -3.11 21.95 2.56
CA HIS A 806 -1.66 21.85 2.72
C HIS A 806 -1.03 23.11 3.31
N LEU A 807 -1.58 24.31 3.03
CA LEU A 807 -1.17 25.55 3.69
C LEU A 807 -1.43 25.51 5.20
N TYR A 808 -2.60 25.04 5.65
CA TYR A 808 -2.93 24.83 7.07
C TYR A 808 -1.92 23.95 7.83
N HIS A 809 -1.26 23.03 7.14
CA HIS A 809 -0.25 22.12 7.71
C HIS A 809 1.20 22.59 7.49
N GLY A 810 1.42 23.83 7.01
CA GLY A 810 2.75 24.36 6.68
C GLY A 810 3.45 23.60 5.55
N LYS A 811 2.72 22.92 4.67
CA LYS A 811 3.27 22.09 3.59
C LYS A 811 3.31 22.85 2.26
N CYS A 812 3.79 24.09 2.29
CA CYS A 812 3.85 25.02 1.16
C CYS A 812 4.53 24.41 -0.08
N GLY A 813 5.55 23.57 0.10
CA GLY A 813 6.20 22.86 -0.99
C GLY A 813 5.31 21.86 -1.75
N ILE A 814 4.32 21.26 -1.08
CA ILE A 814 3.28 20.38 -1.66
C ILE A 814 2.13 21.22 -2.21
N ALA A 815 1.70 22.24 -1.46
CA ALA A 815 0.68 23.19 -1.92
C ALA A 815 1.05 23.83 -3.26
N TRP A 816 2.32 24.15 -3.50
CA TRP A 816 2.83 24.66 -4.79
C TRP A 816 2.69 23.64 -5.94
N VAL A 817 2.85 22.33 -5.67
CA VAL A 817 2.63 21.28 -6.70
C VAL A 817 1.15 21.16 -7.05
N PHE A 818 0.26 21.20 -6.06
CA PHE A 818 -1.19 21.25 -6.28
C PHE A 818 -1.63 22.50 -7.02
N CYS A 819 -1.04 23.66 -6.68
CA CYS A 819 -1.29 24.91 -7.39
C CYS A 819 -0.82 24.81 -8.85
N GLY A 820 0.37 24.24 -9.10
CA GLY A 820 0.87 23.95 -10.45
C GLY A 820 -0.08 23.07 -11.28
N LEU A 821 -0.68 22.05 -10.66
CA LEU A 821 -1.69 21.20 -11.32
C LEU A 821 -3.00 21.97 -11.55
N ALA A 822 -3.47 22.73 -10.57
CA ALA A 822 -4.64 23.60 -10.68
C ALA A 822 -4.50 24.64 -11.82
N ILE A 823 -3.31 25.23 -12.01
CA ILE A 823 -3.03 26.12 -13.16
C ILE A 823 -3.24 25.38 -14.49
N ARG A 824 -2.80 24.12 -14.61
CA ARG A 824 -2.95 23.35 -15.85
C ARG A 824 -4.41 22.96 -16.12
N ILE A 825 -5.17 22.57 -15.10
CA ILE A 825 -6.63 22.34 -15.22
C ILE A 825 -7.36 23.65 -15.57
N ALA A 826 -7.05 24.77 -14.91
CA ALA A 826 -7.61 26.06 -15.25
C ALA A 826 -7.24 26.53 -16.66
N GLN A 827 -6.06 26.16 -17.16
CA GLN A 827 -5.61 26.45 -18.51
C GLN A 827 -6.33 25.59 -19.56
N SER A 828 -6.50 24.28 -19.35
CA SER A 828 -7.26 23.41 -20.27
C SER A 828 -8.74 23.76 -20.33
N LEU A 829 -9.33 24.18 -19.21
CA LEU A 829 -10.69 24.75 -19.12
C LEU A 829 -10.84 26.15 -19.74
N GLY A 830 -9.76 26.75 -20.23
CA GLY A 830 -9.77 28.08 -20.86
C GLY A 830 -9.96 29.26 -19.90
N LEU A 831 -9.90 29.05 -18.58
CA LEU A 831 -10.16 30.09 -17.56
C LEU A 831 -9.13 31.23 -17.57
N HIS A 832 -7.96 30.98 -18.16
CA HIS A 832 -6.90 31.96 -18.40
C HIS A 832 -7.21 32.96 -19.52
N ARG A 833 -8.33 32.83 -20.25
CA ARG A 833 -8.68 33.67 -21.40
C ARG A 833 -9.90 34.53 -21.13
N LYS A 834 -10.08 35.57 -21.95
CA LYS A 834 -11.32 36.34 -21.98
C LYS A 834 -12.47 35.47 -22.50
N ILE A 835 -13.59 35.46 -21.77
CA ILE A 835 -14.82 34.76 -22.17
C ILE A 835 -15.34 35.39 -23.48
N PRO A 836 -15.55 34.60 -24.56
CA PRO A 836 -16.22 35.05 -25.78
C PRO A 836 -17.70 35.35 -25.51
N GLN A 837 -18.22 36.42 -26.12
CA GLN A 837 -19.65 36.77 -25.98
C GLN A 837 -20.55 35.70 -26.61
N GLU A 838 -20.00 34.97 -27.57
CA GLU A 838 -20.62 33.87 -28.31
C GLU A 838 -20.78 32.57 -27.50
N MET A 839 -20.30 32.51 -26.24
CA MET A 839 -20.54 31.36 -25.34
C MET A 839 -21.87 31.43 -24.57
N GLU A 840 -22.56 32.58 -24.59
CA GLU A 840 -23.88 32.80 -23.95
C GLU A 840 -23.99 32.27 -22.49
N LEU A 841 -22.90 32.36 -21.72
CA LEU A 841 -22.84 31.87 -20.35
C LEU A 841 -23.74 32.67 -19.39
N SER A 842 -24.24 32.01 -18.34
CA SER A 842 -24.89 32.70 -17.23
C SER A 842 -23.88 33.56 -16.47
N LEU A 843 -24.34 34.70 -15.96
CA LEU A 843 -23.50 35.63 -15.20
C LEU A 843 -22.87 34.98 -13.95
N ASN A 844 -23.53 33.98 -13.35
CA ASN A 844 -22.97 33.20 -12.24
C ASN A 844 -21.82 32.28 -12.70
N HIS A 845 -21.93 31.65 -13.88
CA HIS A 845 -20.84 30.86 -14.45
C HIS A 845 -19.65 31.76 -14.84
N GLU A 846 -19.89 32.94 -15.43
CA GLU A 846 -18.81 33.91 -15.71
C GLU A 846 -18.09 34.34 -14.42
N ARG A 847 -18.85 34.66 -13.35
CA ARG A 847 -18.29 34.96 -12.02
C ARG A 847 -17.52 33.78 -11.43
N LEU A 848 -18.01 32.54 -11.50
CA LEU A 848 -17.31 31.37 -10.96
C LEU A 848 -15.99 31.12 -11.72
N ARG A 849 -16.03 31.15 -13.05
CA ARG A 849 -14.86 30.95 -13.92
C ARG A 849 -13.76 32.00 -13.68
N SER A 850 -14.14 33.28 -13.55
CA SER A 850 -13.20 34.34 -13.18
C SER A 850 -12.71 34.22 -11.73
N ARG A 851 -13.58 33.87 -10.76
CA ARG A 851 -13.20 33.62 -9.36
C ARG A 851 -12.10 32.57 -9.25
N LEU A 852 -12.31 31.39 -9.82
CA LEU A 852 -11.37 30.26 -9.75
C LEU A 852 -10.02 30.58 -10.42
N TRP A 853 -10.02 31.31 -11.56
CA TRP A 853 -8.78 31.75 -12.19
C TRP A 853 -7.93 32.65 -11.29
N TRP A 854 -8.51 33.70 -10.72
CA TRP A 854 -7.75 34.62 -9.89
C TRP A 854 -7.36 34.03 -8.53
N ILE A 855 -8.13 33.09 -7.99
CA ILE A 855 -7.75 32.33 -6.79
C ILE A 855 -6.49 31.49 -7.07
N VAL A 856 -6.45 30.73 -8.19
CA VAL A 856 -5.23 29.96 -8.53
C VAL A 856 -4.03 30.88 -8.83
N PHE A 857 -4.25 32.01 -9.50
CA PHE A 857 -3.21 33.00 -9.76
C PHE A 857 -2.63 33.61 -8.47
N CYS A 858 -3.47 33.94 -7.48
CA CYS A 858 -3.01 34.49 -6.20
C CYS A 858 -2.22 33.45 -5.38
N PHE A 859 -2.64 32.17 -5.39
CA PHE A 859 -1.85 31.11 -4.76
C PHE A 859 -0.52 30.86 -5.48
N ASP A 860 -0.48 30.86 -6.81
CA ASP A 860 0.76 30.71 -7.59
C ASP A 860 1.77 31.82 -7.24
N ALA A 861 1.33 33.07 -7.26
CA ALA A 861 2.15 34.23 -6.92
C ALA A 861 2.67 34.18 -5.47
N ASN A 862 1.78 33.87 -4.51
CA ASN A 862 2.13 33.84 -3.08
C ASN A 862 3.05 32.67 -2.72
N LEU A 863 2.78 31.46 -3.22
CA LEU A 863 3.62 30.28 -3.01
C LEU A 863 4.97 30.42 -3.71
N SER A 864 5.00 31.03 -4.89
CA SER A 864 6.25 31.28 -5.62
C SER A 864 7.11 32.35 -4.93
N LEU A 865 6.50 33.40 -4.37
CA LEU A 865 7.20 34.40 -3.56
C LEU A 865 7.76 33.81 -2.26
N SER A 866 6.90 33.17 -1.45
CA SER A 866 7.27 32.63 -0.13
C SER A 866 8.22 31.43 -0.19
N GLN A 867 8.34 30.74 -1.33
CA GLN A 867 9.23 29.59 -1.51
C GLN A 867 10.44 29.89 -2.43
N GLY A 868 10.59 31.13 -2.92
CA GLY A 868 11.66 31.51 -3.84
C GLY A 868 11.66 30.74 -5.16
N ARG A 869 10.47 30.49 -5.73
CA ARG A 869 10.26 29.71 -6.97
C ARG A 869 9.76 30.62 -8.10
N PRO A 870 9.96 30.24 -9.38
CA PRO A 870 9.33 30.94 -10.49
C PRO A 870 7.81 30.64 -10.53
N PRO A 871 6.96 31.65 -10.78
CA PRO A 871 5.52 31.44 -10.97
C PRO A 871 5.20 30.55 -12.18
N GLY A 872 4.09 29.82 -12.12
CA GLY A 872 3.53 29.07 -13.24
C GLY A 872 2.80 29.95 -14.27
N VAL A 873 2.41 31.18 -13.89
CA VAL A 873 1.73 32.17 -14.74
C VAL A 873 2.56 33.46 -14.86
N THR A 874 2.50 34.11 -16.03
CA THR A 874 3.01 35.47 -16.28
C THR A 874 1.99 36.31 -17.04
N ASP A 875 2.13 37.64 -17.08
CA ASP A 875 1.18 38.52 -17.80
C ASP A 875 1.08 38.27 -19.32
N ALA A 876 2.03 37.55 -19.91
CA ALA A 876 1.95 37.11 -21.30
C ALA A 876 1.13 35.81 -21.50
N THR A 877 0.56 35.24 -20.42
CA THR A 877 -0.12 33.92 -20.45
C THR A 877 -1.57 33.96 -19.96
N TYR A 878 -2.15 35.13 -19.72
CA TYR A 878 -3.58 35.28 -19.41
C TYR A 878 -4.21 36.55 -20.00
N GLU A 879 -5.53 36.50 -20.22
CA GLU A 879 -6.38 37.62 -20.69
C GLU A 879 -7.66 37.79 -19.83
N THR A 880 -7.80 37.01 -18.76
CA THR A 880 -9.03 36.94 -17.95
C THR A 880 -9.38 38.29 -17.32
N ALA A 881 -10.63 38.70 -17.46
CA ALA A 881 -11.13 39.92 -16.84
C ALA A 881 -11.31 39.77 -15.31
N PRO A 882 -11.36 40.87 -14.55
CA PRO A 882 -11.90 40.88 -13.19
C PRO A 882 -13.29 40.24 -13.11
N VAL A 883 -13.65 39.69 -11.95
CA VAL A 883 -14.98 39.14 -11.69
C VAL A 883 -16.07 40.21 -11.91
N PRO A 884 -17.15 39.92 -12.65
CA PRO A 884 -18.28 40.82 -12.79
C PRO A 884 -18.96 41.12 -11.44
N PRO A 885 -19.19 42.38 -11.07
CA PRO A 885 -19.79 42.75 -9.77
C PRO A 885 -21.20 42.18 -9.62
N GLU A 886 -21.64 41.98 -8.38
CA GLU A 886 -22.98 41.50 -8.06
C GLU A 886 -24.04 42.61 -8.15
N PRO A 887 -25.34 42.30 -8.35
CA PRO A 887 -26.39 43.32 -8.38
C PRO A 887 -26.47 44.09 -7.04
N THR A 888 -26.18 43.39 -5.96
CA THR A 888 -26.00 43.86 -4.56
C THR A 888 -24.80 44.78 -4.36
N ASP A 889 -23.79 44.73 -5.23
CA ASP A 889 -22.64 45.65 -5.16
C ASP A 889 -22.97 47.04 -5.74
N LEU A 890 -24.01 47.10 -6.58
CA LEU A 890 -24.41 48.29 -7.34
C LEU A 890 -25.44 49.16 -6.60
N SER A 891 -26.02 48.70 -5.50
CA SER A 891 -26.76 49.54 -4.55
C SER A 891 -25.78 50.42 -3.76
N SER A 892 -25.63 51.66 -4.23
CA SER A 892 -24.53 52.56 -3.84
C SER A 892 -24.90 53.66 -2.84
N ASP A 893 -26.06 53.60 -2.17
CA ASP A 893 -26.61 54.77 -1.43
C ASP A 893 -27.20 54.45 -0.03
N ASP A 894 -27.09 53.22 0.47
CA ASP A 894 -27.44 52.88 1.86
C ASP A 894 -26.22 53.05 2.79
N GLY A 895 -26.15 54.21 3.44
CA GLY A 895 -25.44 54.40 4.71
C GLY A 895 -26.37 54.19 5.90
N ASP A 896 -25.83 53.98 7.10
CA ASP A 896 -26.66 54.02 8.32
C ASP A 896 -27.11 55.45 8.64
N GLU A 897 -28.09 55.63 9.53
CA GLU A 897 -28.62 56.96 9.90
C GLU A 897 -27.56 57.91 10.52
N ASN A 898 -26.35 57.41 10.83
CA ASN A 898 -25.23 58.16 11.40
C ASN A 898 -24.05 58.37 10.42
N GLY A 899 -24.13 57.83 9.19
CA GLY A 899 -23.12 58.01 8.15
C GLY A 899 -21.79 57.30 8.41
N GLN A 900 -21.76 56.20 9.16
CA GLN A 900 -20.54 55.41 9.35
C GLN A 900 -20.31 54.41 8.20
N PRO A 901 -19.05 54.16 7.80
CA PRO A 901 -18.75 53.15 6.80
C PRO A 901 -18.97 51.74 7.35
N LEU A 902 -19.94 51.03 6.78
CA LEU A 902 -20.12 49.59 6.97
C LEU A 902 -18.81 48.83 6.65
N SER A 903 -18.62 47.67 7.30
CA SER A 903 -17.45 46.80 7.16
C SER A 903 -17.03 46.57 5.70
N PRO A 904 -15.72 46.41 5.41
CA PRO A 904 -15.19 46.37 4.05
C PRO A 904 -15.93 45.36 3.18
N ARG A 905 -16.69 45.87 2.19
CA ARG A 905 -17.57 45.06 1.33
C ARG A 905 -16.74 43.99 0.62
N LEU A 906 -17.20 42.73 0.62
CA LEU A 906 -16.47 41.56 0.11
C LEU A 906 -15.80 41.74 -1.28
N PRO A 907 -16.40 42.42 -2.28
CA PRO A 907 -15.75 42.66 -3.58
C PRO A 907 -14.46 43.49 -3.49
N GLN A 908 -14.32 44.33 -2.45
CA GLN A 908 -13.10 45.11 -2.22
C GLN A 908 -11.95 44.21 -1.77
N ILE A 909 -12.21 43.26 -0.85
CA ILE A 909 -11.23 42.26 -0.39
C ILE A 909 -10.69 41.50 -1.61
N TYR A 910 -11.59 40.99 -2.45
CA TYR A 910 -11.24 40.27 -3.67
C TYR A 910 -10.44 41.13 -4.67
N THR A 911 -10.83 42.40 -4.84
CA THR A 911 -10.10 43.35 -5.71
C THR A 911 -8.69 43.64 -5.22
N TRP A 912 -8.48 43.72 -3.90
CA TRP A 912 -7.16 43.89 -3.30
C TRP A 912 -6.32 42.61 -3.34
N MET A 913 -6.91 41.44 -3.06
CA MET A 913 -6.24 40.14 -3.18
C MET A 913 -5.67 39.94 -4.59
N ARG A 914 -6.47 40.24 -5.62
CA ARG A 914 -6.02 40.20 -7.02
C ARG A 914 -4.84 41.13 -7.28
N ARG A 915 -4.94 42.41 -6.89
CA ARG A 915 -3.86 43.40 -7.07
C ARG A 915 -2.56 42.97 -6.38
N LEU A 916 -2.67 42.46 -5.15
CA LEU A 916 -1.52 41.95 -4.41
C LEU A 916 -0.88 40.75 -5.14
N GLY A 917 -1.67 39.79 -5.60
CA GLY A 917 -1.19 38.66 -6.41
C GLY A 917 -0.48 39.11 -7.69
N GLN A 918 -0.98 40.15 -8.38
CA GLN A 918 -0.33 40.69 -9.58
C GLN A 918 1.06 41.30 -9.26
N ILE A 919 1.16 42.10 -8.20
CA ILE A 919 2.45 42.67 -7.73
C ILE A 919 3.43 41.58 -7.30
N GLN A 920 2.95 40.54 -6.59
CA GLN A 920 3.77 39.39 -6.19
C GLN A 920 4.29 38.62 -7.41
N ASN A 921 3.44 38.41 -8.43
CA ASN A 921 3.81 37.74 -9.67
C ASN A 921 4.86 38.53 -10.48
N GLU A 922 4.66 39.85 -10.63
CA GLU A 922 5.58 40.78 -11.30
C GLU A 922 6.96 40.81 -10.63
N PHE A 923 6.99 40.91 -9.29
CA PHE A 923 8.23 40.85 -8.50
C PHE A 923 8.95 39.51 -8.67
N CYS A 924 8.24 38.38 -8.53
CA CYS A 924 8.82 37.04 -8.71
C CYS A 924 9.40 36.85 -10.11
N ASN A 925 8.68 37.24 -11.17
CA ASN A 925 9.17 37.16 -12.54
C ASN A 925 10.38 38.07 -12.77
N THR A 926 10.35 39.30 -12.26
CA THR A 926 11.50 40.23 -12.34
C THR A 926 12.75 39.66 -11.68
N MET A 927 12.62 39.03 -10.52
CA MET A 927 13.74 38.43 -9.77
C MET A 927 14.31 37.18 -10.45
N HIS A 928 13.48 36.36 -11.11
CA HIS A 928 13.93 35.14 -11.79
C HIS A 928 14.48 35.39 -13.19
N LEU A 929 13.91 36.33 -13.95
CA LEU A 929 14.33 36.63 -15.32
C LEU A 929 15.62 37.47 -15.39
N ASN A 930 15.93 38.25 -14.34
CA ASN A 930 17.09 39.15 -14.31
C ASN A 930 18.16 38.64 -13.33
N THR A 931 19.37 38.41 -13.85
CA THR A 931 20.50 37.82 -13.10
C THR A 931 21.37 38.83 -12.35
N THR A 932 21.18 40.13 -12.57
CA THR A 932 21.95 41.21 -11.92
C THR A 932 21.05 42.18 -11.18
N ALA A 933 21.59 42.83 -10.14
CA ALA A 933 20.86 43.86 -9.39
C ALA A 933 20.46 45.07 -10.27
N GLY A 934 21.34 45.49 -11.18
CA GLY A 934 21.05 46.57 -12.14
C GLY A 934 19.83 46.25 -13.01
N ALA A 935 19.84 45.10 -13.70
CA ALA A 935 18.72 44.71 -14.57
C ALA A 935 17.39 44.54 -13.82
N ARG A 936 17.42 44.23 -12.51
CA ARG A 936 16.21 44.21 -11.66
C ARG A 936 15.71 45.63 -11.36
N LEU A 937 16.59 46.56 -11.01
CA LEU A 937 16.25 47.96 -10.77
C LEU A 937 15.75 48.67 -12.04
N ASP A 938 16.39 48.40 -13.18
CA ASP A 938 16.00 48.90 -14.51
C ASP A 938 14.55 48.50 -14.86
N VAL A 939 14.14 47.26 -14.56
CA VAL A 939 12.78 46.75 -14.78
C VAL A 939 11.77 47.36 -13.81
N ILE A 940 12.13 47.55 -12.54
CA ILE A 940 11.27 48.18 -11.52
C ILE A 940 11.18 49.72 -11.72
N GLY A 941 11.94 50.28 -12.66
CA GLY A 941 11.95 51.73 -12.96
C GLY A 941 12.71 52.57 -11.93
N VAL A 942 13.47 51.94 -11.03
CA VAL A 942 14.32 52.63 -10.06
C VAL A 942 15.64 52.96 -10.76
N GLY A 943 15.78 54.23 -11.17
CA GLY A 943 17.01 54.74 -11.76
C GLY A 943 18.25 54.51 -10.87
N PRO A 944 19.46 54.49 -11.45
CA PRO A 944 20.67 54.08 -10.74
C PRO A 944 20.91 54.94 -9.50
N VAL A 945 20.98 54.29 -8.34
CA VAL A 945 21.30 54.92 -7.06
C VAL A 945 22.74 55.43 -7.11
N SER A 946 22.91 56.74 -6.91
CA SER A 946 24.18 57.48 -7.03
C SER A 946 24.90 57.65 -5.70
#